data_AF-A0A7V9RRD8-F1
#
_entry.id   AF-A0A7V9RRD8-F1
#
_cell.length_a   1.000
_cell.length_b   1.000
_cell.length_c   1.000
_cell.angle_alpha   90.00
_cell.angle_beta   90.00
_cell.angle_gamma   90.00
#
_symmetry.space_group_name_H-M   'P 1'
#
loop_
_entity.id
_entity.type
_entity.pdbx_description
1 polymer ?
#
loop_
_entity_poly.entity_id
_entity_poly.type
_entity_poly.pdbx_seq_one_letter_code
_entity_poly.pdbx_strand_id
1 'polypeptide(L)'
;VAAHYDLVLASDGLNSAVRRERAAAFNPSVETRRCKYMWLGTDLVFDAFKFYIAQTRYGVMQIHGYPFDATGSTFIVEMNDAVWRAAGFDRFADRDYRPGDSDTDSIALVRELFADVLDGSEIKANNSRWISFATVRNESWVDGNVVLLGDAAHTAHFSIGSGTKLAMEDALALAACLAEEPDVKSALAAYDAERRPVVLSTQRAAQASLEWFENLGQYVDQEPLQFAFNIMTRSRRVTYDNLRLRDPEFVERVDAWFADHEVRRGVAPPLAGSRPPMFTPYRLGSLELANRIVVSPMDMYVAIDGLPGDFHLVHLGGKALGGAGLVMTEMVCVSPEGRITLGCTGLYDDAQEVSWRRITSFIHDSTGAKVGLQLGHSGRKGSTRLMWEGIDEPLADGNWEVCGPSPLPYSPANQIPRQLDRAAMGLIRDQFVQAAVRGARAGFDLLELHCAHGYLLSSFISPIANQRTDSYGGSLQNRLRYPLEVFDAIKEVWDRPTSVRISATDWIEGGITANDAVQVARAFVEHGVDAVDVSTGQVAKAERPAYGRSYQTPYADQIRNEVGVAVIAVGAISSYDDVNSIVLAGRADLCAIGRAHLYDPQWTLHAAAEQDYAGPAAVWPDPYKAGNRRPQAGRTDGPKPRLQLIREGVAPTRHTRYRPRDDPGEGRSPGDDLANSPVLR
;
A
#
# COMPACT_ATOMS: atom_id res chain seq x y z
N VAL A 1 42.71 -6.92 16.36
CA VAL A 1 42.43 -8.23 15.74
C VAL A 1 42.15 -8.11 14.25
N ALA A 2 41.14 -7.34 13.81
CA ALA A 2 40.80 -7.23 12.38
C ALA A 2 41.95 -6.79 11.45
N ALA A 3 42.85 -5.91 11.90
CA ALA A 3 44.00 -5.46 11.12
C ALA A 3 45.07 -6.55 10.83
N HIS A 4 44.95 -7.74 11.42
CA HIS A 4 45.87 -8.87 11.20
C HIS A 4 45.38 -9.89 10.16
N TYR A 5 44.19 -9.69 9.59
CA TYR A 5 43.60 -10.57 8.60
C TYR A 5 43.42 -9.82 7.28
N ASP A 6 43.46 -10.53 6.15
CA ASP A 6 43.20 -9.93 4.84
C ASP A 6 41.71 -9.56 4.67
N LEU A 7 40.83 -10.37 5.28
CA LEU A 7 39.38 -10.18 5.28
C LEU A 7 38.79 -10.74 6.59
N VAL A 8 37.83 -10.03 7.18
CA VAL A 8 37.06 -10.46 8.35
C VAL A 8 35.58 -10.53 8.00
N LEU A 9 35.02 -11.74 8.09
CA LEU A 9 33.61 -11.98 7.85
C LEU A 9 32.85 -11.91 9.17
N ALA A 10 31.95 -10.92 9.31
CA ALA A 10 31.08 -10.77 10.45
C ALA A 10 29.69 -11.35 10.13
N SER A 11 29.52 -12.63 10.46
CA SER A 11 28.28 -13.41 10.29
C SER A 11 27.72 -13.91 11.64
N ASP A 12 27.97 -13.15 12.71
CA ASP A 12 27.60 -13.45 14.10
C ASP A 12 26.11 -13.17 14.45
N GLY A 13 25.28 -13.06 13.41
CA GLY A 13 23.82 -13.03 13.48
C GLY A 13 23.20 -11.74 14.02
N LEU A 14 21.92 -11.82 14.38
CA LEU A 14 21.10 -10.68 14.80
C LEU A 14 21.77 -9.86 15.93
N ASN A 15 22.42 -10.52 16.89
CA ASN A 15 23.06 -9.88 18.04
C ASN A 15 24.54 -9.56 17.82
N SER A 16 24.95 -9.32 16.57
CA SER A 16 26.33 -9.07 16.17
C SER A 16 27.07 -8.10 17.08
N ALA A 17 28.18 -8.57 17.67
CA ALA A 17 29.08 -7.75 18.46
C ALA A 17 29.88 -6.82 17.54
N VAL A 18 30.31 -7.32 16.38
CA VAL A 18 31.08 -6.55 15.40
C VAL A 18 30.29 -5.34 14.90
N ARG A 19 29.00 -5.52 14.56
CA ARG A 19 28.13 -4.42 14.14
C ARG A 19 28.01 -3.34 15.23
N ARG A 20 27.90 -3.73 16.50
CA ARG A 20 27.80 -2.79 17.63
C ARG A 20 29.10 -2.04 17.89
N GLU A 21 30.23 -2.75 17.92
CA GLU A 21 31.55 -2.15 18.15
C GLU A 21 31.95 -1.17 17.05
N ARG A 22 31.50 -1.41 15.81
CA ARG A 22 31.77 -0.59 14.62
C ARG A 22 30.55 0.18 14.11
N ALA A 23 29.62 0.52 15.01
CA ALA A 23 28.37 1.18 14.64
C ALA A 23 28.58 2.50 13.88
N ALA A 24 29.66 3.24 14.17
CA ALA A 24 29.99 4.48 13.47
C ALA A 24 30.29 4.28 11.97
N ALA A 25 30.75 3.10 11.56
CA ALA A 25 31.05 2.79 10.16
C ALA A 25 29.84 2.19 9.43
N PHE A 26 29.10 1.29 10.08
CA PHE A 26 27.95 0.61 9.46
C PHE A 26 26.64 1.41 9.53
N ASN A 27 26.54 2.34 10.49
CA ASN A 27 25.35 3.11 10.84
C ASN A 27 24.08 2.22 10.95
N PRO A 28 24.03 1.30 11.93
CA PRO A 28 22.94 0.35 12.08
C PRO A 28 21.65 1.02 12.56
N SER A 29 20.53 0.63 11.96
CA SER A 29 19.18 0.84 12.47
C SER A 29 18.60 -0.50 12.93
N VAL A 30 18.20 -0.58 14.20
CA VAL A 30 17.55 -1.77 14.77
C VAL A 30 16.19 -1.37 15.31
N GLU A 31 15.15 -1.88 14.67
CA GLU A 31 13.76 -1.62 15.04
C GLU A 31 13.15 -2.89 15.64
N THR A 32 12.75 -2.83 16.90
CA THR A 32 12.07 -3.95 17.57
C THR A 32 10.57 -3.88 17.33
N ARG A 33 10.01 -4.95 16.77
CA ARG A 33 8.60 -5.05 16.37
C ARG A 33 7.72 -5.50 17.53
N ARG A 34 6.41 -5.28 17.38
CA ARG A 34 5.44 -5.43 18.46
C ARG A 34 5.00 -6.88 18.62
N CYS A 35 4.94 -7.65 17.54
CA CYS A 35 4.59 -9.07 17.65
C CYS A 35 5.60 -9.84 18.53
N LYS A 36 5.05 -10.74 19.35
CA LYS A 36 5.77 -11.75 20.09
C LYS A 36 5.65 -13.06 19.32
N TYR A 37 6.78 -13.76 19.16
CA TYR A 37 6.78 -15.10 18.59
C TYR A 37 7.62 -16.07 19.41
N MET A 38 7.30 -17.34 19.32
CA MET A 38 8.06 -18.44 19.88
C MET A 38 8.27 -19.51 18.82
N TRP A 39 9.53 -19.89 18.61
CA TRP A 39 9.88 -20.95 17.67
C TRP A 39 9.81 -22.31 18.35
N LEU A 40 8.94 -23.19 17.87
CA LEU A 40 8.78 -24.55 18.37
C LEU A 40 8.87 -25.54 17.20
N GLY A 41 9.08 -26.81 17.55
CA GLY A 41 8.83 -27.93 16.66
C GLY A 41 7.61 -28.72 17.11
N THR A 42 7.12 -29.62 16.27
CA THR A 42 6.12 -30.62 16.63
C THR A 42 6.38 -31.91 15.84
N ASP A 43 5.92 -33.06 16.34
CA ASP A 43 5.85 -34.30 15.56
C ASP A 43 4.61 -34.39 14.65
N LEU A 44 3.71 -33.40 14.71
CA LEU A 44 2.70 -33.20 13.66
C LEU A 44 3.39 -32.81 12.34
N VAL A 45 3.30 -33.66 11.33
CA VAL A 45 3.84 -33.35 10.00
C VAL A 45 2.79 -32.61 9.17
N PHE A 46 2.95 -31.30 8.97
CA PHE A 46 2.04 -30.55 8.13
C PHE A 46 2.21 -30.93 6.66
N ASP A 47 1.09 -31.12 5.95
CA ASP A 47 1.08 -31.47 4.52
C ASP A 47 1.56 -30.34 3.58
N ALA A 48 1.69 -29.11 4.10
CA ALA A 48 2.09 -27.92 3.36
C ALA A 48 2.55 -26.84 4.34
N PHE A 49 3.08 -25.74 3.80
CA PHE A 49 3.18 -24.51 4.58
C PHE A 49 1.77 -24.00 4.89
N LYS A 50 1.43 -23.88 6.19
CA LYS A 50 0.11 -23.50 6.67
C LYS A 50 0.20 -22.30 7.61
N PHE A 51 -0.77 -21.40 7.47
CA PHE A 51 -1.10 -20.40 8.47
C PHE A 51 -2.37 -20.86 9.18
N TYR A 52 -2.28 -21.15 10.47
CA TYR A 52 -3.47 -21.40 11.29
C TYR A 52 -3.79 -20.14 12.07
N ILE A 53 -4.99 -19.61 11.88
CA ILE A 53 -5.44 -18.37 12.52
C ILE A 53 -6.47 -18.75 13.58
N ALA A 54 -6.14 -18.50 14.85
CA ALA A 54 -6.99 -18.84 15.98
C ALA A 54 -7.54 -17.55 16.61
N GLN A 55 -8.86 -17.41 16.61
CA GLN A 55 -9.54 -16.41 17.43
C GLN A 55 -9.74 -16.99 18.83
N THR A 56 -8.94 -16.52 19.78
CA THR A 56 -9.02 -16.95 21.17
C THR A 56 -9.78 -15.93 22.02
N ARG A 57 -10.12 -16.31 23.25
CA ARG A 57 -10.67 -15.37 24.25
C ARG A 57 -9.76 -14.17 24.59
N TYR A 58 -8.49 -14.23 24.20
CA TYR A 58 -7.50 -13.16 24.44
C TYR A 58 -7.23 -12.29 23.20
N GLY A 59 -7.78 -12.67 22.04
CA GLY A 59 -7.52 -12.06 20.75
C GLY A 59 -6.97 -13.05 19.73
N VAL A 60 -6.53 -12.52 18.59
CA VAL A 60 -6.05 -13.32 17.45
C VAL A 60 -4.62 -13.78 17.69
N MET A 61 -4.40 -15.08 17.50
CA MET A 61 -3.08 -15.71 17.49
C MET A 61 -2.91 -16.48 16.19
N GLN A 62 -1.67 -16.68 15.75
CA GLN A 62 -1.39 -17.42 14.53
C GLN A 62 -0.24 -18.42 14.70
N ILE A 63 -0.33 -19.49 13.92
CA ILE A 63 0.74 -20.47 13.77
C ILE A 63 1.28 -20.40 12.34
N HIS A 64 2.60 -20.37 12.20
CA HIS A 64 3.31 -20.64 10.96
C HIS A 64 3.84 -22.07 11.04
N GLY A 65 3.22 -22.98 10.30
CA GLY A 65 3.50 -24.41 10.35
C GLY A 65 4.04 -24.93 9.02
N TYR A 66 5.16 -25.64 9.02
CA TYR A 66 5.69 -26.28 7.81
C TYR A 66 6.62 -27.46 8.14
N PRO A 67 6.60 -28.54 7.34
CA PRO A 67 7.44 -29.71 7.57
C PRO A 67 8.92 -29.35 7.32
N PHE A 68 9.82 -29.82 8.18
CA PHE A 68 11.27 -29.75 7.94
C PHE A 68 11.88 -31.12 7.65
N ASP A 69 11.20 -32.21 8.06
CA ASP A 69 11.53 -33.58 7.67
C ASP A 69 10.26 -34.47 7.64
N ALA A 70 10.43 -35.79 7.49
CA ALA A 70 9.34 -36.75 7.38
C ALA A 70 8.61 -37.03 8.71
N THR A 71 9.10 -36.50 9.83
CA THR A 71 8.66 -36.82 11.21
C THR A 71 8.41 -35.58 12.07
N GLY A 72 8.64 -34.39 11.53
CA GLY A 72 8.51 -33.16 12.28
C GLY A 72 8.27 -31.92 11.44
N SER A 73 7.60 -30.97 12.07
CA SER A 73 7.34 -29.64 11.52
C SER A 73 7.83 -28.53 12.43
N THR A 74 8.13 -27.40 11.81
CA THR A 74 8.20 -26.11 12.49
C THR A 74 6.79 -25.71 12.93
N PHE A 75 6.67 -25.16 14.13
CA PHE A 75 5.44 -24.67 14.75
C PHE A 75 5.75 -23.33 15.41
N ILE A 76 5.70 -22.23 14.66
CA ILE A 76 5.97 -20.90 15.20
C ILE A 76 4.64 -20.29 15.63
N VAL A 77 4.51 -19.98 16.92
CA VAL A 77 3.36 -19.21 17.41
C VAL A 77 3.71 -17.74 17.40
N GLU A 78 2.84 -16.90 16.87
CA GLU A 78 3.00 -15.45 16.83
C GLU A 78 1.69 -14.76 17.22
N MET A 79 1.77 -13.62 17.91
CA MET A 79 0.63 -12.78 18.23
C MET A 79 1.08 -11.34 18.57
N ASN A 80 0.12 -10.41 18.57
CA ASN A 80 0.36 -9.05 19.05
C ASN A 80 0.70 -9.04 20.55
N ASP A 81 1.60 -8.16 20.99
CA ASP A 81 2.01 -8.01 22.39
C ASP A 81 0.83 -7.78 23.37
N ALA A 82 -0.22 -7.08 22.93
CA ALA A 82 -1.43 -6.93 23.75
C ALA A 82 -2.13 -8.28 24.01
N VAL A 83 -2.22 -9.15 22.99
CA VAL A 83 -2.81 -10.50 23.08
C VAL A 83 -1.91 -11.40 23.94
N TRP A 84 -0.60 -11.29 23.75
CA TRP A 84 0.40 -12.02 24.52
C TRP A 84 0.31 -11.73 26.03
N ARG A 85 0.20 -10.44 26.40
CA ARG A 85 -0.05 -10.04 27.80
C ARG A 85 -1.41 -10.48 28.31
N ALA A 86 -2.46 -10.35 27.50
CA ALA A 86 -3.81 -10.77 27.88
C ALA A 86 -3.90 -12.28 28.16
N ALA A 87 -3.17 -13.10 27.40
CA ALA A 87 -3.03 -14.53 27.64
C ALA A 87 -2.14 -14.85 28.87
N GLY A 88 -1.41 -13.86 29.40
CA GLY A 88 -0.62 -13.97 30.62
C GLY A 88 0.74 -14.63 30.44
N PHE A 89 1.28 -14.65 29.22
CA PHE A 89 2.60 -15.20 28.90
C PHE A 89 3.76 -14.35 29.45
N ASP A 90 3.52 -13.06 29.68
CA ASP A 90 4.48 -12.12 30.28
C ASP A 90 4.99 -12.58 31.65
N ARG A 91 4.12 -13.22 32.44
CA ARG A 91 4.46 -13.81 33.74
C ARG A 91 5.48 -14.95 33.67
N PHE A 92 5.61 -15.61 32.51
CA PHE A 92 6.54 -16.72 32.30
C PHE A 92 7.84 -16.24 31.63
N ALA A 93 7.73 -15.22 30.77
CA ALA A 93 8.85 -14.74 29.97
C ALA A 93 9.86 -13.88 30.74
N ASP A 94 9.46 -13.20 31.82
CA ASP A 94 10.33 -12.38 32.68
C ASP A 94 11.16 -13.25 33.65
N ARG A 95 11.91 -14.22 33.12
CA ARG A 95 12.84 -15.07 33.88
C ARG A 95 14.20 -15.14 33.19
N ASP A 96 15.27 -15.25 33.98
CA ASP A 96 16.61 -15.49 33.45
C ASP A 96 16.74 -16.94 32.96
N TYR A 97 16.77 -17.11 31.64
CA TYR A 97 17.01 -18.40 30.99
C TYR A 97 18.50 -18.58 30.73
N ARG A 98 19.07 -19.71 31.18
CA ARG A 98 20.45 -20.08 30.79
C ARG A 98 20.45 -20.57 29.34
N PRO A 99 21.59 -20.51 28.64
CA PRO A 99 21.69 -21.09 27.30
C PRO A 99 21.25 -22.56 27.28
N GLY A 100 20.22 -22.88 26.49
CA GLY A 100 19.62 -24.22 26.38
C GLY A 100 18.31 -24.39 27.14
N ASP A 101 18.00 -23.52 28.12
CA ASP A 101 16.73 -23.55 28.84
C ASP A 101 15.58 -23.07 27.93
N SER A 102 14.39 -23.65 28.09
CA SER A 102 13.18 -23.26 27.36
C SER A 102 12.08 -22.82 28.32
N ASP A 103 11.18 -21.96 27.86
CA ASP A 103 10.02 -21.50 28.63
C ASP A 103 8.91 -22.57 28.66
N THR A 104 9.07 -23.55 29.55
CA THR A 104 8.16 -24.70 29.66
C THR A 104 6.74 -24.32 30.07
N ASP A 105 6.58 -23.26 30.86
CA ASP A 105 5.27 -22.78 31.33
C ASP A 105 4.48 -22.20 30.14
N SER A 106 5.11 -21.36 29.32
CA SER A 106 4.50 -20.87 28.08
C SER A 106 4.20 -22.00 27.10
N ILE A 107 5.08 -23.00 26.97
CA ILE A 107 4.87 -24.14 26.06
C ILE A 107 3.66 -24.98 26.48
N ALA A 108 3.45 -25.17 27.79
CA ALA A 108 2.27 -25.87 28.31
C ALA A 108 0.98 -25.12 27.95
N LEU A 109 0.96 -23.80 28.10
CA LEU A 109 -0.19 -22.97 27.72
C LEU A 109 -0.41 -22.95 26.20
N VAL A 110 0.65 -22.92 25.39
CA VAL A 110 0.56 -23.06 23.92
C VAL A 110 -0.08 -24.40 23.56
N ARG A 111 0.30 -25.50 24.23
CA ARG A 111 -0.30 -26.82 24.01
C ARG A 111 -1.80 -26.84 24.32
N GLU A 112 -2.23 -26.15 25.38
CA GLU A 112 -3.65 -26.01 25.72
C GLU A 112 -4.41 -25.20 24.66
N LEU A 113 -3.89 -24.03 24.29
CA LEU A 113 -4.55 -23.10 23.37
C LEU A 113 -4.70 -23.64 21.94
N PHE A 114 -3.78 -24.51 21.52
CA PHE A 114 -3.73 -25.07 20.17
C PHE A 114 -3.90 -26.58 20.13
N ALA A 115 -4.55 -27.17 21.14
CA ALA A 115 -4.80 -28.61 21.22
C ALA A 115 -5.50 -29.15 19.95
N ASP A 116 -6.48 -28.41 19.43
CA ASP A 116 -7.21 -28.77 18.20
C ASP A 116 -6.33 -28.76 16.95
N VAL A 117 -5.29 -27.92 16.91
CA VAL A 117 -4.35 -27.87 15.78
C VAL A 117 -3.32 -28.99 15.89
N LEU A 118 -2.88 -29.30 17.11
CA LEU A 118 -1.88 -30.32 17.39
C LEU A 118 -2.44 -31.74 17.27
N ASP A 119 -3.74 -31.95 17.47
CA ASP A 119 -4.39 -33.27 17.35
C ASP A 119 -3.66 -34.37 18.14
N GLY A 120 -3.26 -34.04 19.37
CA GLY A 120 -2.52 -34.95 20.27
C GLY A 120 -1.00 -35.02 20.05
N SER A 121 -0.46 -34.39 19.00
CA SER A 121 0.98 -34.29 18.75
C SER A 121 1.74 -33.53 19.84
N GLU A 122 3.01 -33.91 20.01
CA GLU A 122 3.91 -33.27 20.95
C GLU A 122 4.56 -32.00 20.39
N ILE A 123 4.76 -31.02 21.27
CA ILE A 123 5.60 -29.86 21.01
C ILE A 123 7.04 -30.16 21.41
N LYS A 124 7.98 -29.91 20.50
CA LYS A 124 9.44 -30.02 20.69
C LYS A 124 10.03 -28.63 20.92
N ALA A 125 10.76 -28.46 22.02
CA ALA A 125 11.43 -27.20 22.36
C ALA A 125 12.93 -27.28 22.03
N ASN A 126 13.53 -26.15 21.64
CA ASN A 126 14.97 -26.02 21.46
C ASN A 126 15.41 -24.60 21.81
N ASN A 127 15.72 -24.36 23.10
CA ASN A 127 16.00 -23.02 23.62
C ASN A 127 14.86 -22.04 23.28
N SER A 128 13.62 -22.55 23.36
CA SER A 128 12.40 -21.88 22.88
C SER A 128 11.89 -20.90 23.93
N ARG A 129 11.81 -19.62 23.54
CA ARG A 129 11.35 -18.51 24.39
C ARG A 129 10.58 -17.50 23.55
N TRP A 130 9.82 -16.62 24.21
CA TRP A 130 9.18 -15.49 23.54
C TRP A 130 10.22 -14.46 23.11
N ILE A 131 10.17 -14.06 21.84
CA ILE A 131 11.09 -13.09 21.24
C ILE A 131 10.25 -12.05 20.47
N SER A 132 10.73 -10.81 20.47
CA SER A 132 10.24 -9.78 19.55
C SER A 132 11.16 -9.73 18.33
N PHE A 133 10.58 -9.69 17.13
CA PHE A 133 11.39 -9.62 15.91
C PHE A 133 12.12 -8.28 15.84
N ALA A 134 13.41 -8.30 15.51
CA ALA A 134 14.21 -7.10 15.33
C ALA A 134 14.58 -6.95 13.86
N THR A 135 14.11 -5.88 13.24
CA THR A 135 14.48 -5.52 11.87
C THR A 135 15.81 -4.77 11.90
N VAL A 136 16.85 -5.39 11.37
CA VAL A 136 18.20 -4.81 11.25
C VAL A 136 18.40 -4.27 9.84
N ARG A 137 18.87 -3.03 9.76
CA ARG A 137 19.34 -2.38 8.54
C ARG A 137 20.68 -1.71 8.84
N ASN A 138 21.55 -1.63 7.85
CA ASN A 138 22.82 -0.90 7.94
C ASN A 138 22.96 -0.04 6.68
N GLU A 139 23.47 1.19 6.83
CA GLU A 139 23.72 2.07 5.68
C GLU A 139 24.97 1.65 4.89
N SER A 140 25.92 0.98 5.56
CA SER A 140 27.06 0.31 4.95
C SER A 140 27.22 -1.09 5.52
N TRP A 141 27.63 -2.05 4.68
CA TRP A 141 27.99 -3.42 5.13
C TRP A 141 29.49 -3.64 5.22
N VAL A 142 30.29 -2.64 4.86
CA VAL A 142 31.74 -2.73 4.73
C VAL A 142 32.42 -1.64 5.55
N ASP A 143 33.45 -2.04 6.30
CA ASP A 143 34.35 -1.16 7.04
C ASP A 143 35.79 -1.67 6.93
N GLY A 144 36.56 -1.09 6.01
CA GLY A 144 37.92 -1.54 5.70
C GLY A 144 37.92 -2.97 5.16
N ASN A 145 38.55 -3.89 5.89
CA ASN A 145 38.58 -5.32 5.59
C ASN A 145 37.51 -6.13 6.35
N VAL A 146 36.52 -5.48 6.97
CA VAL A 146 35.42 -6.12 7.69
C VAL A 146 34.15 -6.01 6.87
N VAL A 147 33.43 -7.12 6.71
CA VAL A 147 32.15 -7.17 5.99
C VAL A 147 31.07 -7.88 6.82
N LEU A 148 29.87 -7.29 6.86
CA LEU A 148 28.68 -7.90 7.47
C LEU A 148 27.98 -8.84 6.47
N LEU A 149 27.52 -10.00 6.94
CA LEU A 149 26.78 -11.00 6.15
C LEU A 149 25.56 -11.55 6.91
N GLY A 150 24.49 -11.89 6.17
CA GLY A 150 23.28 -12.47 6.75
C GLY A 150 22.65 -11.59 7.83
N ASP A 151 22.13 -12.20 8.90
CA ASP A 151 21.43 -11.48 9.98
C ASP A 151 22.29 -10.43 10.73
N ALA A 152 23.62 -10.47 10.58
CA ALA A 152 24.48 -9.39 11.06
C ALA A 152 24.31 -8.10 10.21
N ALA A 153 24.14 -8.24 8.89
CA ALA A 153 23.96 -7.16 7.93
C ALA A 153 22.51 -6.71 7.77
N HIS A 154 21.57 -7.64 7.77
CA HIS A 154 20.15 -7.36 7.53
C HIS A 154 19.29 -8.52 8.00
N THR A 155 18.09 -8.23 8.48
CA THR A 155 17.11 -9.28 8.81
C THR A 155 15.84 -9.13 7.97
N ALA A 156 15.17 -10.25 7.73
CA ALA A 156 13.86 -10.32 7.07
C ALA A 156 12.92 -11.20 7.90
N HIS A 157 11.68 -10.75 8.10
CA HIS A 157 10.69 -11.51 8.86
C HIS A 157 10.49 -12.91 8.28
N PHE A 158 10.46 -13.92 9.15
CA PHE A 158 10.36 -15.34 8.77
C PHE A 158 9.11 -15.66 7.95
N SER A 159 8.07 -14.82 8.05
CA SER A 159 6.82 -14.96 7.28
C SER A 159 6.98 -15.00 5.75
N ILE A 160 8.13 -14.62 5.20
CA ILE A 160 8.43 -14.73 3.75
C ILE A 160 9.49 -15.80 3.43
N GLY A 161 9.95 -16.56 4.43
CA GLY A 161 10.86 -17.71 4.25
C GLY A 161 12.20 -17.38 3.60
N SER A 162 12.72 -16.15 3.76
CA SER A 162 13.87 -15.67 2.98
C SER A 162 15.18 -15.51 3.77
N GLY A 163 15.18 -15.59 5.10
CA GLY A 163 16.37 -15.30 5.93
C GLY A 163 17.61 -16.13 5.55
N THR A 164 17.52 -17.46 5.64
CA THR A 164 18.62 -18.38 5.28
C THR A 164 19.04 -18.21 3.83
N LYS A 165 18.08 -18.07 2.91
CA LYS A 165 18.35 -17.86 1.49
C LYS A 165 19.18 -16.59 1.27
N LEU A 166 18.80 -15.47 1.89
CA LEU A 166 19.54 -14.21 1.75
C LEU A 166 20.97 -14.36 2.27
N ALA A 167 21.17 -14.97 3.43
CA ALA A 167 22.52 -15.19 3.98
C ALA A 167 23.40 -16.06 3.05
N MET A 168 22.82 -17.09 2.43
CA MET A 168 23.53 -17.94 1.46
C MET A 168 23.84 -17.18 0.15
N GLU A 169 22.90 -16.39 -0.36
CA GLU A 169 23.12 -15.55 -1.54
C GLU A 169 24.19 -14.49 -1.28
N ASP A 170 24.23 -13.90 -0.09
CA ASP A 170 25.25 -12.92 0.28
C ASP A 170 26.64 -13.56 0.30
N ALA A 171 26.76 -14.75 0.89
CA ALA A 171 28.02 -15.49 0.90
C ALA A 171 28.48 -15.88 -0.52
N LEU A 172 27.54 -16.28 -1.38
CA LEU A 172 27.82 -16.61 -2.78
C LEU A 172 28.29 -15.38 -3.58
N ALA A 173 27.58 -14.25 -3.45
CA ALA A 173 27.94 -13.02 -4.14
C ALA A 173 29.29 -12.49 -3.66
N LEU A 174 29.54 -12.49 -2.35
CA LEU A 174 30.83 -12.08 -1.82
C LEU A 174 31.97 -12.96 -2.37
N ALA A 175 31.76 -14.27 -2.44
CA ALA A 175 32.75 -15.18 -3.01
C ALA A 175 33.00 -14.92 -4.50
N ALA A 176 31.95 -14.61 -5.27
CA ALA A 176 32.08 -14.23 -6.68
C ALA A 176 32.85 -12.91 -6.85
N CYS A 177 32.48 -11.86 -6.12
CA CYS A 177 33.18 -10.57 -6.17
C CYS A 177 34.66 -10.70 -5.76
N LEU A 178 34.99 -11.53 -4.78
CA LEU A 178 36.38 -11.81 -4.39
C LEU A 178 37.19 -12.54 -5.47
N ALA A 179 36.53 -13.29 -6.35
CA ALA A 179 37.18 -13.99 -7.45
C ALA A 179 37.32 -13.12 -8.72
N GLU A 180 36.38 -12.19 -8.93
CA GLU A 180 36.30 -11.33 -10.12
C GLU A 180 37.10 -10.04 -9.99
N GLU A 181 37.16 -9.47 -8.79
CA GLU A 181 37.84 -8.19 -8.52
C GLU A 181 39.32 -8.40 -8.15
N PRO A 182 40.20 -7.43 -8.49
CA PRO A 182 41.65 -7.59 -8.33
C PRO A 182 42.14 -7.53 -6.88
N ASP A 183 41.33 -7.00 -5.95
CA ASP A 183 41.69 -6.85 -4.55
C ASP A 183 40.46 -6.90 -3.63
N VAL A 184 40.69 -7.09 -2.32
CA VAL A 184 39.60 -7.21 -1.33
C VAL A 184 38.75 -5.95 -1.26
N LYS A 185 39.34 -4.76 -1.41
CA LYS A 185 38.59 -3.50 -1.29
C LYS A 185 37.63 -3.32 -2.47
N SER A 186 38.09 -3.59 -3.69
CA SER A 186 37.24 -3.57 -4.89
C SER A 186 36.15 -4.66 -4.81
N ALA A 187 36.48 -5.87 -4.38
CA ALA A 187 35.52 -6.95 -4.15
C ALA A 187 34.39 -6.59 -3.18
N LEU A 188 34.73 -5.97 -2.03
CA LEU A 188 33.74 -5.58 -1.03
C LEU A 188 32.82 -4.46 -1.52
N ALA A 189 33.34 -3.52 -2.31
CA ALA A 189 32.52 -2.48 -2.93
C ALA A 189 31.56 -3.07 -3.99
N ALA A 190 32.03 -4.03 -4.80
CA ALA A 190 31.20 -4.72 -5.78
C ALA A 190 30.08 -5.53 -5.11
N TYR A 191 30.40 -6.29 -4.07
CA TYR A 191 29.44 -7.06 -3.27
C TYR A 191 28.32 -6.18 -2.72
N ASP A 192 28.68 -5.05 -2.11
CA ASP A 192 27.72 -4.12 -1.52
C ASP A 192 26.80 -3.49 -2.59
N ALA A 193 27.37 -3.10 -3.74
CA ALA A 193 26.61 -2.53 -4.86
C ALA A 193 25.63 -3.55 -5.48
N GLU A 194 26.04 -4.82 -5.59
CA GLU A 194 25.20 -5.89 -6.15
C GLU A 194 24.07 -6.30 -5.20
N ARG A 195 24.40 -6.55 -3.93
CA ARG A 195 23.48 -7.19 -2.99
C ARG A 195 22.49 -6.25 -2.32
N ARG A 196 22.91 -5.01 -2.03
CA ARG A 196 22.09 -4.06 -1.27
C ARG A 196 20.72 -3.80 -1.92
N PRO A 197 20.57 -3.56 -3.24
CA PRO A 197 19.26 -3.35 -3.85
C PRO A 197 18.32 -4.56 -3.72
N VAL A 198 18.85 -5.79 -3.87
CA VAL A 198 18.09 -7.05 -3.80
C VAL A 198 17.60 -7.31 -2.37
N VAL A 199 18.47 -7.09 -1.39
CA VAL A 199 18.13 -7.21 0.04
C VAL A 199 17.10 -6.16 0.44
N LEU A 200 17.30 -4.89 0.07
CA LEU A 200 16.36 -3.81 0.40
C LEU A 200 14.97 -4.08 -0.19
N SER A 201 14.88 -4.65 -1.40
CA SER A 201 13.62 -5.09 -2.00
C SER A 201 12.96 -6.21 -1.17
N THR A 202 13.74 -7.22 -0.76
CA THR A 202 13.24 -8.34 0.04
C THR A 202 12.83 -7.90 1.46
N GLN A 203 13.58 -7.02 2.11
CA GLN A 203 13.22 -6.45 3.41
C GLN A 203 11.93 -5.64 3.34
N ARG A 204 11.68 -4.89 2.26
CA ARG A 204 10.39 -4.19 2.06
C ARG A 204 9.22 -5.17 1.98
N ALA A 205 9.36 -6.27 1.26
CA ALA A 205 8.33 -7.31 1.19
C ALA A 205 8.14 -8.03 2.55
N ALA A 206 9.23 -8.28 3.28
CA ALA A 206 9.19 -8.86 4.61
C ALA A 206 8.48 -7.93 5.61
N GLN A 207 8.76 -6.63 5.51
CA GLN A 207 8.13 -5.59 6.32
C GLN A 207 6.62 -5.54 6.06
N ALA A 208 6.19 -5.52 4.79
CA ALA A 208 4.76 -5.53 4.45
C ALA A 208 4.04 -6.78 4.97
N SER A 209 4.69 -7.95 4.87
CA SER A 209 4.15 -9.21 5.42
C SER A 209 4.08 -9.19 6.95
N LEU A 210 5.11 -8.67 7.62
CA LEU A 210 5.16 -8.51 9.08
C LEU A 210 4.04 -7.58 9.57
N GLU A 211 3.90 -6.41 8.95
CA GLU A 211 2.86 -5.44 9.31
C GLU A 211 1.45 -6.00 9.11
N TRP A 212 1.25 -6.82 8.07
CA TRP A 212 -0.02 -7.51 7.87
C TRP A 212 -0.33 -8.49 9.02
N PHE A 213 0.66 -9.27 9.49
CA PHE A 213 0.48 -10.17 10.65
C PHE A 213 0.30 -9.41 11.97
N GLU A 214 0.98 -8.28 12.17
CA GLU A 214 0.78 -7.42 13.33
C GLU A 214 -0.66 -6.88 13.44
N ASN A 215 -1.32 -6.71 12.28
CA ASN A 215 -2.67 -6.18 12.15
C ASN A 215 -3.70 -7.24 11.70
N LEU A 216 -3.37 -8.53 11.84
CA LEU A 216 -4.19 -9.65 11.37
C LEU A 216 -5.64 -9.61 11.86
N GLY A 217 -5.87 -9.07 13.06
CA GLY A 217 -7.21 -8.90 13.62
C GLY A 217 -8.16 -8.06 12.78
N GLN A 218 -7.65 -7.21 11.87
CA GLN A 218 -8.46 -6.43 10.93
C GLN A 218 -9.14 -7.29 9.86
N TYR A 219 -8.63 -8.49 9.60
CA TYR A 219 -9.04 -9.30 8.45
C TYR A 219 -9.79 -10.58 8.83
N VAL A 220 -9.91 -10.91 10.11
CA VAL A 220 -10.46 -12.22 10.54
C VAL A 220 -11.95 -12.41 10.20
N ASP A 221 -12.65 -11.31 9.89
CA ASP A 221 -14.05 -11.31 9.45
C ASP A 221 -14.21 -11.30 7.92
N GLN A 222 -13.11 -11.32 7.16
CA GLN A 222 -13.16 -11.46 5.70
C GLN A 222 -13.76 -12.83 5.32
N GLU A 223 -14.53 -12.87 4.23
CA GLU A 223 -14.98 -14.15 3.67
C GLU A 223 -13.78 -15.03 3.29
N PRO A 224 -13.85 -16.37 3.43
CA PRO A 224 -12.67 -17.24 3.35
C PRO A 224 -11.82 -17.09 2.08
N LEU A 225 -12.45 -16.87 0.91
CA LEU A 225 -11.73 -16.68 -0.36
C LEU A 225 -11.00 -15.34 -0.42
N GLN A 226 -11.60 -14.27 0.13
CA GLN A 226 -10.94 -12.97 0.25
C GLN A 226 -9.74 -13.06 1.19
N PHE A 227 -9.95 -13.67 2.36
CA PHE A 227 -8.90 -13.85 3.36
C PHE A 227 -7.72 -14.65 2.79
N ALA A 228 -8.00 -15.76 2.09
CA ALA A 228 -6.99 -16.57 1.42
C ALA A 228 -6.21 -15.77 0.36
N PHE A 229 -6.90 -14.97 -0.46
CA PHE A 229 -6.23 -14.11 -1.45
C PHE A 229 -5.39 -13.02 -0.77
N ASN A 230 -5.92 -12.37 0.26
CA ASN A 230 -5.25 -11.30 1.00
C ASN A 230 -3.97 -11.80 1.68
N ILE A 231 -4.06 -12.91 2.43
CA ILE A 231 -2.88 -13.49 3.09
C ILE A 231 -1.84 -13.90 2.05
N MET A 232 -2.20 -14.50 0.92
CA MET A 232 -1.22 -14.89 -0.11
C MET A 232 -0.53 -13.69 -0.77
N THR A 233 -1.24 -12.55 -0.91
CA THR A 233 -0.72 -11.33 -1.57
C THR A 233 -0.19 -10.27 -0.60
N ARG A 234 -0.16 -10.54 0.72
CA ARG A 234 0.28 -9.60 1.78
C ARG A 234 1.67 -9.00 1.56
N SER A 235 2.61 -9.80 1.04
CA SER A 235 3.99 -9.37 0.80
C SER A 235 4.15 -8.49 -0.44
N ARG A 236 3.11 -8.39 -1.28
CA ARG A 236 3.08 -7.71 -2.58
C ARG A 236 4.05 -8.25 -3.64
N ARG A 237 4.82 -9.30 -3.33
CA ARG A 237 5.63 -10.07 -4.30
C ARG A 237 4.78 -11.10 -5.04
N VAL A 238 3.78 -11.61 -4.35
CA VAL A 238 2.71 -12.41 -4.92
C VAL A 238 1.55 -11.46 -5.18
N THR A 239 1.09 -11.46 -6.42
CA THR A 239 0.05 -10.59 -6.96
C THR A 239 -1.01 -11.43 -7.67
N TYR A 240 -2.06 -10.79 -8.17
CA TYR A 240 -3.12 -11.43 -8.95
C TYR A 240 -2.55 -12.24 -10.12
N ASP A 241 -1.72 -11.65 -10.98
CA ASP A 241 -1.16 -12.34 -12.15
C ASP A 241 -0.18 -13.45 -11.75
N ASN A 242 0.61 -13.19 -10.71
CA ASN A 242 1.54 -14.18 -10.20
C ASN A 242 0.83 -15.40 -9.58
N LEU A 243 -0.32 -15.21 -8.93
CA LEU A 243 -1.18 -16.30 -8.49
C LEU A 243 -1.85 -16.98 -9.66
N ARG A 244 -2.36 -16.25 -10.65
CA ARG A 244 -3.00 -16.81 -11.85
C ARG A 244 -2.04 -17.72 -12.63
N LEU A 245 -0.76 -17.38 -12.67
CA LEU A 245 0.28 -18.23 -13.27
C LEU A 245 0.52 -19.53 -12.49
N ARG A 246 0.37 -19.50 -11.16
CA ARG A 246 0.68 -20.64 -10.26
C ARG A 246 -0.52 -21.53 -9.96
N ASP A 247 -1.71 -20.95 -9.89
CA ASP A 247 -2.97 -21.60 -9.52
C ASP A 247 -4.16 -20.87 -10.21
N PRO A 248 -4.37 -21.11 -11.51
CA PRO A 248 -5.44 -20.45 -12.26
C PRO A 248 -6.83 -20.81 -11.72
N GLU A 249 -7.03 -22.03 -11.24
CA GLU A 249 -8.32 -22.49 -10.68
C GLU A 249 -8.67 -21.77 -9.37
N PHE A 250 -7.69 -21.46 -8.51
CA PHE A 250 -7.92 -20.61 -7.36
C PHE A 250 -8.32 -19.20 -7.76
N VAL A 251 -7.62 -18.59 -8.72
CA VAL A 251 -7.93 -17.23 -9.16
C VAL A 251 -9.30 -17.16 -9.82
N GLU A 252 -9.68 -18.13 -10.66
CA GLU A 252 -11.04 -18.19 -11.24
C GLU A 252 -12.14 -18.28 -10.18
N ARG A 253 -11.92 -19.05 -9.10
CA ARG A 253 -12.84 -19.12 -7.96
C ARG A 253 -12.93 -17.80 -7.21
N VAL A 254 -11.81 -17.11 -6.99
CA VAL A 254 -11.79 -15.80 -6.33
C VAL A 254 -12.48 -14.75 -7.19
N ASP A 255 -12.26 -14.74 -8.51
CA ASP A 255 -12.92 -13.80 -9.44
C ASP A 255 -14.44 -14.02 -9.47
N ALA A 256 -14.89 -15.27 -9.54
CA ALA A 256 -16.31 -15.61 -9.50
C ALA A 256 -16.95 -15.24 -8.15
N TRP A 257 -16.26 -15.52 -7.04
CA TRP A 257 -16.68 -15.12 -5.71
C TRP A 257 -16.79 -13.60 -5.59
N PHE A 258 -15.79 -12.86 -6.06
CA PHE A 258 -15.75 -11.41 -5.96
C PHE A 258 -16.91 -10.76 -6.73
N ALA A 259 -17.16 -11.23 -7.96
CA ALA A 259 -18.29 -10.75 -8.75
C ALA A 259 -19.63 -10.97 -8.03
N ASP A 260 -19.86 -12.15 -7.44
CA ASP A 260 -21.08 -12.43 -6.68
C ASP A 260 -21.14 -11.63 -5.38
N HIS A 261 -20.01 -11.50 -4.67
CA HIS A 261 -19.89 -10.73 -3.42
C HIS A 261 -20.28 -9.25 -3.62
N GLU A 262 -19.80 -8.61 -4.68
CA GLU A 262 -20.13 -7.21 -4.97
C GLU A 262 -21.61 -7.02 -5.36
N VAL A 263 -22.24 -8.04 -5.97
CA VAL A 263 -23.69 -8.07 -6.23
C VAL A 263 -24.46 -8.23 -4.92
N ARG A 264 -24.08 -9.17 -4.05
CA ARG A 264 -24.72 -9.39 -2.73
C ARG A 264 -24.65 -8.16 -1.85
N ARG A 265 -23.56 -7.37 -1.94
CA ARG A 265 -23.40 -6.09 -1.24
C ARG A 265 -24.18 -4.93 -1.86
N GLY A 266 -24.80 -5.12 -3.02
CA GLY A 266 -25.58 -4.08 -3.72
C GLY A 266 -24.74 -2.99 -4.37
N VAL A 267 -23.41 -3.18 -4.46
CA VAL A 267 -22.46 -2.22 -5.03
C VAL A 267 -22.13 -2.52 -6.50
N ALA A 268 -22.60 -3.64 -7.04
CA ALA A 268 -22.54 -3.94 -8.47
C ALA A 268 -23.87 -4.55 -8.96
N PRO A 269 -24.27 -4.34 -10.23
CA PRO A 269 -25.40 -5.05 -10.82
C PRO A 269 -25.04 -6.52 -11.10
N PRO A 270 -26.01 -7.44 -11.29
CA PRO A 270 -25.73 -8.80 -11.74
C PRO A 270 -24.84 -8.82 -12.99
N LEU A 271 -23.75 -9.59 -12.94
CA LEU A 271 -22.72 -9.58 -13.96
C LEU A 271 -22.77 -10.87 -14.79
N ALA A 272 -22.80 -10.74 -16.12
CA ALA A 272 -22.63 -11.87 -17.04
C ALA A 272 -21.15 -12.09 -17.37
N GLY A 273 -20.70 -13.35 -17.31
CA GLY A 273 -19.35 -13.77 -17.69
C GLY A 273 -18.25 -13.38 -16.69
N SER A 274 -17.10 -14.06 -16.79
CA SER A 274 -15.90 -13.72 -16.03
C SER A 274 -15.26 -12.42 -16.55
N ARG A 275 -14.66 -11.66 -15.64
CA ARG A 275 -13.95 -10.40 -15.96
C ARG A 275 -12.88 -10.14 -14.89
N PRO A 276 -11.82 -9.40 -15.24
CA PRO A 276 -10.87 -8.97 -14.22
C PRO A 276 -11.53 -8.09 -13.15
N PRO A 277 -11.11 -8.20 -11.88
CA PRO A 277 -11.69 -7.48 -10.74
C PRO A 277 -11.81 -5.97 -10.96
N MET A 278 -10.79 -5.34 -11.55
CA MET A 278 -10.80 -3.90 -11.84
C MET A 278 -11.94 -3.46 -12.77
N PHE A 279 -12.51 -4.38 -13.58
CA PHE A 279 -13.62 -4.13 -14.49
C PHE A 279 -14.99 -4.57 -13.93
N THR A 280 -15.04 -4.87 -12.64
CA THR A 280 -16.29 -5.00 -11.90
C THR A 280 -16.85 -3.60 -11.67
N PRO A 281 -18.08 -3.28 -12.10
CA PRO A 281 -18.70 -1.99 -11.83
C PRO A 281 -18.77 -1.69 -10.33
N TYR A 282 -18.93 -0.41 -9.99
CA TYR A 282 -19.09 0.03 -8.60
C TYR A 282 -20.17 1.10 -8.48
N ARG A 283 -21.03 0.96 -7.48
CA ARG A 283 -22.02 1.96 -7.12
C ARG A 283 -21.55 2.67 -5.85
N LEU A 284 -21.19 3.94 -6.00
CA LEU A 284 -20.86 4.84 -4.90
C LEU A 284 -22.05 5.75 -4.63
N GLY A 285 -22.82 5.47 -3.57
CA GLY A 285 -24.09 6.16 -3.34
C GLY A 285 -25.04 5.97 -4.52
N SER A 286 -25.45 7.07 -5.18
CA SER A 286 -26.26 7.04 -6.40
C SER A 286 -25.44 6.97 -7.70
N LEU A 287 -24.11 7.09 -7.63
CA LEU A 287 -23.23 7.13 -8.80
C LEU A 287 -22.81 5.72 -9.22
N GLU A 288 -23.11 5.37 -10.48
CA GLU A 288 -22.66 4.12 -11.08
C GLU A 288 -21.40 4.33 -11.91
N LEU A 289 -20.33 3.62 -11.55
CA LEU A 289 -19.05 3.59 -12.22
C LEU A 289 -18.92 2.29 -13.02
N ALA A 290 -18.50 2.41 -14.29
CA ALA A 290 -18.34 1.26 -15.18
C ALA A 290 -17.26 0.28 -14.70
N ASN A 291 -16.25 0.76 -13.99
CA ASN A 291 -15.11 0.00 -13.47
C ASN A 291 -14.50 0.69 -12.23
N ARG A 292 -13.50 0.07 -11.61
CA ARG A 292 -12.85 0.52 -10.37
C ARG A 292 -11.74 1.56 -10.56
N ILE A 293 -11.57 2.08 -11.77
CA ILE A 293 -10.46 2.97 -12.11
C ILE A 293 -10.89 4.43 -11.99
N VAL A 294 -10.16 5.15 -11.14
CA VAL A 294 -10.27 6.59 -10.97
C VAL A 294 -9.02 7.24 -11.58
N VAL A 295 -9.19 8.27 -12.40
CA VAL A 295 -8.07 9.16 -12.75
C VAL A 295 -7.88 10.12 -11.59
N SER A 296 -6.72 10.09 -10.96
CA SER A 296 -6.41 10.93 -9.80
C SER A 296 -6.45 12.42 -10.19
N PRO A 297 -6.87 13.30 -9.27
CA PRO A 297 -6.65 14.75 -9.39
C PRO A 297 -5.17 15.05 -9.60
N MET A 298 -4.85 15.84 -10.64
CA MET A 298 -3.50 16.23 -11.02
C MET A 298 -3.52 17.67 -11.56
N ASP A 299 -2.88 18.60 -10.85
CA ASP A 299 -2.79 19.99 -11.30
C ASP A 299 -1.98 20.13 -12.58
N MET A 300 -2.58 20.75 -13.61
CA MET A 300 -1.96 20.94 -14.91
C MET A 300 -1.24 22.29 -15.02
N TYR A 301 -1.61 23.26 -14.18
CA TYR A 301 -0.97 24.58 -14.08
C TYR A 301 -0.97 25.40 -15.39
N VAL A 302 -2.01 25.26 -16.21
CA VAL A 302 -2.14 25.94 -17.52
C VAL A 302 -3.44 26.73 -17.69
N ALA A 303 -4.20 26.93 -16.61
CA ALA A 303 -5.33 27.85 -16.61
C ALA A 303 -4.84 29.30 -16.67
N ILE A 304 -5.69 30.20 -17.19
CA ILE A 304 -5.43 31.65 -17.19
C ILE A 304 -6.48 32.28 -16.29
N ASP A 305 -6.06 32.94 -15.21
CA ASP A 305 -6.96 33.56 -14.22
C ASP A 305 -8.04 32.60 -13.66
N GLY A 306 -7.68 31.32 -13.51
CA GLY A 306 -8.59 30.27 -13.06
C GLY A 306 -9.46 29.66 -14.17
N LEU A 307 -9.50 30.24 -15.37
CA LEU A 307 -10.30 29.73 -16.48
C LEU A 307 -9.64 28.48 -17.10
N PRO A 308 -10.29 27.29 -17.04
CA PRO A 308 -9.79 26.13 -17.76
C PRO A 308 -9.94 26.35 -19.28
N GLY A 309 -8.86 26.17 -20.04
CA GLY A 309 -8.86 26.22 -21.50
C GLY A 309 -8.96 24.86 -22.20
N ASP A 310 -8.76 24.87 -23.52
CA ASP A 310 -8.83 23.67 -24.38
C ASP A 310 -7.89 22.54 -23.96
N PHE A 311 -6.76 22.86 -23.32
CA PHE A 311 -5.89 21.84 -22.74
C PHE A 311 -6.64 20.93 -21.76
N HIS A 312 -7.46 21.50 -20.87
CA HIS A 312 -8.22 20.73 -19.88
C HIS A 312 -9.31 19.89 -20.55
N LEU A 313 -9.97 20.43 -21.59
CA LEU A 313 -10.93 19.68 -22.39
C LEU A 313 -10.28 18.44 -23.02
N VAL A 314 -9.14 18.62 -23.70
CA VAL A 314 -8.42 17.51 -24.36
C VAL A 314 -7.84 16.54 -23.33
N HIS A 315 -7.28 17.05 -22.23
CA HIS A 315 -6.69 16.26 -21.16
C HIS A 315 -7.72 15.34 -20.50
N LEU A 316 -8.80 15.90 -19.96
CA LEU A 316 -9.83 15.15 -19.24
C LEU A 316 -10.67 14.30 -20.20
N GLY A 317 -11.03 14.86 -21.36
CA GLY A 317 -11.72 14.14 -22.42
C GLY A 317 -10.93 12.93 -22.93
N GLY A 318 -9.60 13.07 -23.07
CA GLY A 318 -8.72 11.97 -23.45
C GLY A 318 -8.70 10.83 -22.43
N LYS A 319 -8.73 11.13 -21.12
CA LYS A 319 -8.80 10.07 -20.09
C LYS A 319 -10.17 9.41 -20.02
N ALA A 320 -11.24 10.18 -20.24
CA ALA A 320 -12.60 9.64 -20.32
C ALA A 320 -12.75 8.69 -21.52
N LEU A 321 -12.27 9.09 -22.69
CA LEU A 321 -12.20 8.23 -23.89
C LEU A 321 -11.28 7.01 -23.67
N GLY A 322 -10.31 7.14 -22.75
CA GLY A 322 -9.41 6.07 -22.31
C GLY A 322 -10.03 5.04 -21.38
N GLY A 323 -11.34 5.14 -21.07
CA GLY A 323 -12.12 4.07 -20.43
C GLY A 323 -12.12 4.05 -18.90
N ALA A 324 -11.61 5.07 -18.22
CA ALA A 324 -11.72 5.17 -16.75
C ALA A 324 -13.19 5.34 -16.31
N GLY A 325 -13.57 4.74 -15.18
CA GLY A 325 -14.93 4.85 -14.62
C GLY A 325 -15.21 6.23 -14.05
N LEU A 326 -14.23 6.85 -13.39
CA LEU A 326 -14.30 8.20 -12.84
C LEU A 326 -13.06 9.00 -13.26
N VAL A 327 -13.26 10.19 -13.79
CA VAL A 327 -12.21 11.15 -14.13
C VAL A 327 -12.32 12.34 -13.19
N MET A 328 -11.36 12.48 -12.27
CA MET A 328 -11.31 13.65 -11.40
C MET A 328 -10.65 14.82 -12.13
N THR A 329 -11.16 16.03 -11.89
CA THR A 329 -10.43 17.26 -12.21
C THR A 329 -9.14 17.36 -11.40
N GLU A 330 -8.28 18.30 -11.79
CA GLU A 330 -7.30 18.88 -10.87
C GLU A 330 -7.96 19.56 -9.66
N MET A 331 -7.17 20.10 -8.73
CA MET A 331 -7.72 20.90 -7.64
C MET A 331 -8.29 22.20 -8.20
N VAL A 332 -9.62 22.32 -8.16
CA VAL A 332 -10.34 23.52 -8.60
C VAL A 332 -10.47 24.48 -7.43
N CYS A 333 -9.87 25.66 -7.57
CA CYS A 333 -9.73 26.62 -6.49
C CYS A 333 -11.02 27.43 -6.30
N VAL A 334 -11.43 27.60 -5.04
CA VAL A 334 -12.69 28.28 -4.68
C VAL A 334 -12.61 29.80 -4.69
N SER A 335 -11.40 30.36 -4.85
CA SER A 335 -11.15 31.80 -4.92
C SER A 335 -9.82 32.09 -5.65
N PRO A 336 -9.59 33.32 -6.13
CA PRO A 336 -8.31 33.72 -6.71
C PRO A 336 -7.13 33.51 -5.75
N GLU A 337 -7.31 33.81 -4.46
CA GLU A 337 -6.29 33.67 -3.41
C GLU A 337 -6.10 32.21 -2.98
N GLY A 338 -7.10 31.36 -3.23
CA GLY A 338 -7.06 29.92 -2.98
C GLY A 338 -6.24 29.13 -3.99
N ARG A 339 -5.71 29.77 -5.04
CA ARG A 339 -4.83 29.12 -6.02
C ARG A 339 -3.47 28.75 -5.45
N ILE A 340 -2.88 27.66 -5.97
CA ILE A 340 -1.50 27.29 -5.66
C ILE A 340 -0.57 28.21 -6.45
N THR A 341 -0.74 28.21 -7.77
CA THR A 341 0.03 29.00 -8.74
C THR A 341 -0.92 29.84 -9.61
N LEU A 342 -0.36 30.73 -10.43
CA LEU A 342 -1.14 31.48 -11.42
C LEU A 342 -1.83 30.58 -12.47
N GLY A 343 -1.34 29.35 -12.66
CA GLY A 343 -1.86 28.39 -13.62
C GLY A 343 -2.97 27.46 -13.10
N CYS A 344 -3.36 27.57 -11.83
CA CYS A 344 -4.41 26.73 -11.25
C CYS A 344 -5.80 27.10 -11.79
N THR A 345 -6.64 26.09 -12.01
CA THR A 345 -8.06 26.29 -12.32
C THR A 345 -8.86 26.79 -11.12
N GLY A 346 -9.98 27.46 -11.41
CA GLY A 346 -10.90 28.02 -10.42
C GLY A 346 -12.37 27.73 -10.75
N LEU A 347 -13.22 27.95 -9.75
CA LEU A 347 -14.68 27.94 -9.89
C LEU A 347 -15.34 28.97 -8.96
N TYR A 348 -14.93 30.23 -9.12
CA TYR A 348 -15.40 31.38 -8.35
C TYR A 348 -16.16 32.42 -9.18
N ASP A 349 -16.21 32.26 -10.52
CA ASP A 349 -16.96 33.14 -11.41
C ASP A 349 -17.80 32.38 -12.46
N ASP A 350 -18.60 33.14 -13.21
CA ASP A 350 -19.53 32.59 -14.22
C ASP A 350 -18.80 32.05 -15.47
N ALA A 351 -17.67 32.65 -15.85
CA ALA A 351 -16.92 32.24 -17.04
C ALA A 351 -16.28 30.86 -16.83
N GLN A 352 -15.75 30.63 -15.63
CA GLN A 352 -15.22 29.34 -15.19
C GLN A 352 -16.31 28.26 -15.18
N GLU A 353 -17.50 28.57 -14.65
CA GLU A 353 -18.63 27.63 -14.69
C GLU A 353 -19.00 27.24 -16.13
N VAL A 354 -19.07 28.21 -17.04
CA VAL A 354 -19.36 27.95 -18.46
C VAL A 354 -18.28 27.06 -19.09
N SER A 355 -17.01 27.32 -18.79
CA SER A 355 -15.92 26.51 -19.34
C SER A 355 -15.91 25.08 -18.79
N TRP A 356 -16.13 24.92 -17.48
CA TRP A 356 -16.27 23.58 -16.87
C TRP A 356 -17.47 22.82 -17.43
N ARG A 357 -18.61 23.49 -17.64
CA ARG A 357 -19.79 22.87 -18.28
C ARG A 357 -19.46 22.34 -19.67
N ARG A 358 -18.66 23.06 -20.47
CA ARG A 358 -18.22 22.56 -21.79
C ARG A 358 -17.45 21.25 -21.68
N ILE A 359 -16.59 21.13 -20.67
CA ILE A 359 -15.75 19.94 -20.45
C ILE A 359 -16.58 18.74 -19.99
N THR A 360 -17.43 18.93 -18.98
CA THR A 360 -18.31 17.88 -18.45
C THR A 360 -19.32 17.41 -19.50
N SER A 361 -19.97 18.33 -20.23
CA SER A 361 -20.88 17.97 -21.32
C SER A 361 -20.18 17.16 -22.41
N PHE A 362 -18.96 17.55 -22.83
CA PHE A 362 -18.21 16.74 -23.79
C PHE A 362 -17.98 15.31 -23.30
N ILE A 363 -17.57 15.14 -22.03
CA ILE A 363 -17.30 13.81 -21.45
C ILE A 363 -18.57 12.98 -21.40
N HIS A 364 -19.69 13.55 -20.94
CA HIS A 364 -20.98 12.85 -20.83
C HIS A 364 -21.58 12.51 -22.19
N ASP A 365 -21.46 13.40 -23.18
CA ASP A 365 -22.00 13.19 -24.52
C ASP A 365 -21.18 12.16 -25.31
N SER A 366 -19.89 12.04 -25.02
CA SER A 366 -18.95 11.24 -25.82
C SER A 366 -18.56 9.91 -25.17
N THR A 367 -18.79 9.73 -23.86
CA THR A 367 -18.28 8.58 -23.08
C THR A 367 -19.22 8.18 -21.96
N GLY A 368 -19.02 6.97 -21.39
CA GLY A 368 -19.71 6.53 -20.18
C GLY A 368 -19.01 6.94 -18.87
N ALA A 369 -17.91 7.69 -18.93
CA ALA A 369 -17.13 8.07 -17.75
C ALA A 369 -17.87 9.12 -16.92
N LYS A 370 -17.68 9.06 -15.60
CA LYS A 370 -18.15 10.08 -14.66
C LYS A 370 -17.08 11.12 -14.41
N VAL A 371 -17.47 12.35 -14.08
CA VAL A 371 -16.53 13.46 -13.84
C VAL A 371 -16.69 13.96 -12.42
N GLY A 372 -15.60 13.90 -11.65
CA GLY A 372 -15.55 14.41 -10.28
C GLY A 372 -14.86 15.76 -10.19
N LEU A 373 -15.39 16.64 -9.33
CA LEU A 373 -14.85 17.95 -9.00
C LEU A 373 -14.07 17.87 -7.70
N GLN A 374 -12.76 18.09 -7.73
CA GLN A 374 -11.99 18.29 -6.50
C GLN A 374 -11.97 19.79 -6.14
N LEU A 375 -12.62 20.18 -5.04
CA LEU A 375 -12.57 21.55 -4.54
C LEU A 375 -11.48 21.72 -3.49
N GLY A 376 -10.71 22.80 -3.60
CA GLY A 376 -9.64 23.10 -2.66
C GLY A 376 -9.29 24.58 -2.53
N HIS A 377 -8.44 24.85 -1.55
CA HIS A 377 -7.84 26.16 -1.28
C HIS A 377 -6.41 25.93 -0.79
N SER A 378 -5.43 26.51 -1.47
CA SER A 378 -4.00 26.27 -1.24
C SER A 378 -3.52 26.68 0.16
N GLY A 379 -4.16 27.70 0.75
CA GLY A 379 -3.82 28.19 2.08
C GLY A 379 -2.38 28.66 2.12
N ARG A 380 -1.59 28.19 3.09
CA ARG A 380 -0.19 28.60 3.26
C ARG A 380 0.76 28.13 2.16
N LYS A 381 0.31 27.27 1.26
CA LYS A 381 1.07 26.76 0.10
C LYS A 381 0.72 27.48 -1.21
N GLY A 382 -0.10 28.52 -1.15
CA GLY A 382 -0.45 29.35 -2.30
C GLY A 382 0.65 30.32 -2.71
N SER A 383 0.40 31.03 -3.80
CA SER A 383 1.29 32.07 -4.34
C SER A 383 2.69 31.53 -4.67
N THR A 384 2.74 30.38 -5.35
CA THR A 384 3.98 29.71 -5.78
C THR A 384 4.13 29.67 -7.30
N ARG A 385 5.35 29.42 -7.75
CA ARG A 385 5.70 29.25 -9.17
C ARG A 385 5.07 28.00 -9.76
N LEU A 386 5.01 27.95 -11.10
CA LEU A 386 4.67 26.73 -11.80
C LEU A 386 5.68 25.63 -11.45
N MET A 387 5.23 24.38 -11.38
CA MET A 387 6.07 23.29 -10.85
C MET A 387 7.40 23.10 -11.61
N TRP A 388 7.44 23.42 -12.91
CA TRP A 388 8.64 23.33 -13.74
C TRP A 388 9.56 24.57 -13.66
N GLU A 389 9.13 25.62 -12.96
CA GLU A 389 9.89 26.86 -12.70
C GLU A 389 10.44 26.92 -11.26
N GLY A 390 9.98 26.02 -10.39
CA GLY A 390 10.36 25.93 -8.98
C GLY A 390 9.21 25.39 -8.13
N ILE A 391 9.17 24.08 -7.92
CA ILE A 391 8.11 23.45 -7.13
C ILE A 391 8.10 23.92 -5.67
N ASP A 392 6.93 24.35 -5.20
CA ASP A 392 6.70 24.97 -3.87
C ASP A 392 7.45 26.30 -3.63
N GLU A 393 8.17 26.84 -4.61
CA GLU A 393 8.89 28.11 -4.45
C GLU A 393 7.91 29.29 -4.58
N PRO A 394 8.03 30.34 -3.76
CA PRO A 394 7.17 31.52 -3.89
C PRO A 394 7.40 32.20 -5.25
N LEU A 395 6.38 32.94 -5.72
CA LEU A 395 6.54 33.81 -6.87
C LEU A 395 7.66 34.84 -6.61
N ALA A 396 8.36 35.24 -7.67
CA ALA A 396 9.39 36.27 -7.55
C ALA A 396 8.78 37.65 -7.27
N ASP A 397 7.68 37.97 -7.95
CA ASP A 397 6.93 39.22 -7.84
C ASP A 397 5.41 38.93 -7.92
N GLY A 398 4.58 39.88 -7.50
CA GLY A 398 3.12 39.75 -7.63
C GLY A 398 2.47 38.72 -6.70
N ASN A 399 3.13 38.38 -5.59
CA ASN A 399 2.55 37.50 -4.57
C ASN A 399 1.25 38.08 -4.00
N TRP A 400 0.26 37.22 -3.79
CA TRP A 400 -0.91 37.54 -2.98
C TRP A 400 -0.71 37.07 -1.53
N GLU A 401 -1.45 37.66 -0.59
CA GLU A 401 -1.41 37.27 0.81
C GLU A 401 -1.95 35.83 0.97
N VAL A 402 -1.13 34.94 1.52
CA VAL A 402 -1.53 33.57 1.85
C VAL A 402 -2.10 33.50 3.26
N CYS A 403 -2.97 32.53 3.53
CA CYS A 403 -3.65 32.37 4.81
C CYS A 403 -3.54 30.95 5.37
N GLY A 404 -3.78 30.79 6.67
CA GLY A 404 -3.73 29.49 7.33
C GLY A 404 -4.24 29.52 8.77
N PRO A 405 -4.25 28.36 9.45
CA PRO A 405 -4.69 28.27 10.84
C PRO A 405 -3.76 28.98 11.81
N SER A 406 -2.46 29.09 11.47
CA SER A 406 -1.42 29.72 12.29
C SER A 406 -0.38 30.40 11.40
N PRO A 407 0.37 31.40 11.90
CA PRO A 407 1.38 32.13 11.12
C PRO A 407 2.68 31.32 10.96
N LEU A 408 2.57 30.14 10.36
CA LEU A 408 3.66 29.19 10.14
C LEU A 408 3.84 28.92 8.65
N PRO A 409 4.95 29.33 8.03
CA PRO A 409 5.19 29.11 6.61
C PRO A 409 5.42 27.62 6.30
N TYR A 410 5.22 27.22 5.05
CA TYR A 410 5.47 25.84 4.60
C TYR A 410 6.98 25.49 4.59
N SER A 411 7.83 26.44 4.21
CA SER A 411 9.28 26.39 4.31
C SER A 411 9.85 27.77 4.67
N PRO A 412 11.13 27.88 5.08
CA PRO A 412 11.74 29.17 5.38
C PRO A 412 11.73 30.19 4.21
N ALA A 413 11.60 29.70 2.97
CA ALA A 413 11.54 30.56 1.79
C ALA A 413 10.12 31.08 1.49
N ASN A 414 9.07 30.44 2.02
CA ASN A 414 7.70 30.82 1.74
C ASN A 414 7.20 31.96 2.64
N GLN A 415 6.14 32.63 2.18
CA GLN A 415 5.46 33.69 2.93
C GLN A 415 4.90 33.16 4.26
N ILE A 416 4.93 34.00 5.31
CA ILE A 416 4.22 33.72 6.56
C ILE A 416 2.72 33.94 6.32
N PRO A 417 1.87 32.92 6.52
CA PRO A 417 0.45 33.08 6.28
C PRO A 417 -0.22 33.96 7.34
N ARG A 418 -1.19 34.77 6.92
CA ARG A 418 -2.11 35.42 7.86
C ARG A 418 -2.94 34.36 8.57
N GLN A 419 -2.96 34.42 9.90
CA GLN A 419 -3.83 33.58 10.70
C GLN A 419 -5.30 33.95 10.45
N LEU A 420 -6.13 32.97 10.08
CA LEU A 420 -7.55 33.19 9.85
C LEU A 420 -8.30 33.46 11.16
N ASP A 421 -9.17 34.48 11.12
CA ASP A 421 -10.19 34.71 12.14
C ASP A 421 -11.53 34.06 11.75
N ARG A 422 -12.55 34.16 12.61
CA ARG A 422 -13.86 33.53 12.35
C ARG A 422 -14.56 34.08 11.12
N ALA A 423 -14.41 35.38 10.83
CA ALA A 423 -15.05 36.01 9.68
C ALA A 423 -14.42 35.53 8.37
N ALA A 424 -13.09 35.47 8.30
CA ALA A 424 -12.36 34.95 7.15
C ALA A 424 -12.61 33.45 6.93
N MET A 425 -12.71 32.65 8.00
CA MET A 425 -13.17 31.26 7.90
C MET A 425 -14.59 31.15 7.33
N GLY A 426 -15.52 32.01 7.76
CA GLY A 426 -16.87 32.07 7.20
C GLY A 426 -16.89 32.41 5.71
N LEU A 427 -16.09 33.40 5.29
CA LEU A 427 -15.97 33.79 3.89
C LEU A 427 -15.45 32.64 3.02
N ILE A 428 -14.38 31.96 3.44
CA ILE A 428 -13.81 30.86 2.66
C ILE A 428 -14.79 29.68 2.61
N ARG A 429 -15.47 29.34 3.71
CA ARG A 429 -16.55 28.35 3.69
C ARG A 429 -17.61 28.71 2.65
N ASP A 430 -18.06 29.96 2.61
CA ASP A 430 -19.07 30.40 1.66
C ASP A 430 -18.55 30.33 0.21
N GLN A 431 -17.26 30.57 -0.02
CA GLN A 431 -16.62 30.35 -1.33
C GLN A 431 -16.65 28.86 -1.75
N PHE A 432 -16.38 27.94 -0.83
CA PHE A 432 -16.56 26.49 -1.08
C PHE A 432 -18.01 26.17 -1.46
N VAL A 433 -19.00 26.71 -0.73
CA VAL A 433 -20.43 26.51 -1.02
C VAL A 433 -20.79 27.06 -2.41
N GLN A 434 -20.36 28.27 -2.75
CA GLN A 434 -20.62 28.84 -4.07
C GLN A 434 -19.98 28.01 -5.19
N ALA A 435 -18.73 27.57 -5.02
CA ALA A 435 -18.06 26.69 -5.97
C ALA A 435 -18.80 25.35 -6.14
N ALA A 436 -19.32 24.76 -5.05
CA ALA A 436 -20.13 23.53 -5.11
C ALA A 436 -21.44 23.73 -5.89
N VAL A 437 -22.16 24.84 -5.65
CA VAL A 437 -23.37 25.20 -6.42
C VAL A 437 -23.05 25.35 -7.90
N ARG A 438 -21.97 26.06 -8.24
CA ARG A 438 -21.51 26.21 -9.63
C ARG A 438 -21.14 24.86 -10.23
N GLY A 439 -20.47 24.00 -9.46
CA GLY A 439 -20.10 22.65 -9.86
C GLY A 439 -21.32 21.79 -10.20
N ALA A 440 -22.37 21.86 -9.39
CA ALA A 440 -23.62 21.14 -9.64
C ALA A 440 -24.27 21.62 -10.94
N ARG A 441 -24.29 22.93 -11.19
CA ARG A 441 -24.78 23.51 -12.46
C ARG A 441 -23.88 23.27 -13.66
N ALA A 442 -22.59 23.05 -13.43
CA ALA A 442 -21.62 22.66 -14.46
C ALA A 442 -21.74 21.17 -14.81
N GLY A 443 -22.48 20.37 -14.04
CA GLY A 443 -22.77 18.98 -14.37
C GLY A 443 -21.75 17.98 -13.83
N PHE A 444 -21.02 18.29 -12.77
CA PHE A 444 -20.16 17.29 -12.12
C PHE A 444 -20.99 16.20 -11.41
N ASP A 445 -20.49 14.97 -11.43
CA ASP A 445 -21.17 13.78 -10.89
C ASP A 445 -20.82 13.50 -9.42
N LEU A 446 -19.64 13.95 -8.98
CA LEU A 446 -19.09 13.75 -7.64
C LEU A 446 -18.33 14.99 -7.20
N LEU A 447 -18.36 15.31 -5.90
CA LEU A 447 -17.54 16.36 -5.31
C LEU A 447 -16.56 15.75 -4.30
N GLU A 448 -15.27 15.99 -4.50
CA GLU A 448 -14.22 15.65 -3.57
C GLU A 448 -13.76 16.91 -2.81
N LEU A 449 -13.83 16.88 -1.48
CA LEU A 449 -13.27 17.94 -0.64
C LEU A 449 -11.78 17.68 -0.40
N HIS A 450 -10.91 18.63 -0.78
CA HIS A 450 -9.47 18.47 -0.61
C HIS A 450 -9.00 18.84 0.81
N CYS A 451 -8.85 17.81 1.66
CA CYS A 451 -8.35 17.89 3.04
C CYS A 451 -6.95 17.27 3.22
N ALA A 452 -6.12 17.29 2.18
CA ALA A 452 -4.81 16.62 2.12
C ALA A 452 -3.71 17.58 1.65
N HIS A 453 -2.48 17.06 1.58
CA HIS A 453 -1.31 17.70 0.95
C HIS A 453 -0.90 19.06 1.53
N GLY A 454 -1.23 19.36 2.78
CA GLY A 454 -0.82 20.59 3.45
C GLY A 454 -1.51 21.86 2.97
N TYR A 455 -2.51 21.75 2.10
CA TYR A 455 -3.38 22.87 1.72
C TYR A 455 -4.28 23.29 2.88
N LEU A 456 -5.18 24.25 2.68
CA LEU A 456 -5.87 24.94 3.77
C LEU A 456 -6.50 23.98 4.78
N LEU A 457 -7.40 23.08 4.35
CA LEU A 457 -8.11 22.20 5.26
C LEU A 457 -7.18 21.14 5.89
N SER A 458 -6.23 20.61 5.13
CA SER A 458 -5.16 19.74 5.65
C SER A 458 -4.31 20.43 6.72
N SER A 459 -4.03 21.72 6.54
CA SER A 459 -3.25 22.50 7.50
C SER A 459 -4.00 22.74 8.80
N PHE A 460 -5.35 22.83 8.78
CA PHE A 460 -6.15 22.82 10.00
C PHE A 460 -6.08 21.47 10.71
N ILE A 461 -6.15 20.37 9.94
CA ILE A 461 -6.08 19.02 10.48
C ILE A 461 -4.70 18.76 11.09
N SER A 462 -3.59 19.12 10.46
CA SER A 462 -2.27 18.77 11.00
C SER A 462 -1.82 19.65 12.18
N PRO A 463 -1.37 19.07 13.30
CA PRO A 463 -0.77 19.83 14.40
C PRO A 463 0.56 20.51 14.02
N ILE A 464 1.21 20.11 12.92
CA ILE A 464 2.44 20.75 12.43
C ILE A 464 2.14 22.16 11.91
N ALA A 465 0.98 22.35 11.29
CA ALA A 465 0.57 23.62 10.70
C ALA A 465 -0.39 24.42 11.61
N ASN A 466 -1.14 23.74 12.49
CA ASN A 466 -2.14 24.34 13.36
C ASN A 466 -1.70 24.36 14.82
N GLN A 467 -1.25 25.53 15.27
CA GLN A 467 -0.86 25.84 16.64
C GLN A 467 -1.87 26.79 17.32
N ARG A 468 -3.14 26.77 16.88
CA ARG A 468 -4.19 27.58 17.50
C ARG A 468 -4.50 27.07 18.91
N THR A 469 -4.89 28.00 19.77
CA THR A 469 -5.31 27.74 21.16
C THR A 469 -6.81 27.94 21.37
N ASP A 470 -7.55 28.32 20.33
CA ASP A 470 -9.01 28.43 20.35
C ASP A 470 -9.68 27.08 19.99
N SER A 471 -10.99 27.10 19.75
CA SER A 471 -11.78 25.91 19.43
C SER A 471 -11.44 25.23 18.08
N TYR A 472 -10.45 25.75 17.36
CA TYR A 472 -9.99 25.26 16.06
C TYR A 472 -8.57 24.66 16.09
N GLY A 473 -7.92 24.57 17.25
CA GLY A 473 -6.61 23.93 17.41
C GLY A 473 -6.48 23.08 18.66
N GLY A 474 -5.29 22.48 18.84
CA GLY A 474 -5.00 21.54 19.93
C GLY A 474 -5.50 20.12 19.61
N SER A 475 -6.62 19.71 20.20
CA SER A 475 -7.16 18.36 20.04
C SER A 475 -7.52 18.05 18.58
N LEU A 476 -7.50 16.77 18.20
CA LEU A 476 -7.93 16.34 16.86
C LEU A 476 -9.36 16.80 16.53
N GLN A 477 -10.26 16.73 17.51
CA GLN A 477 -11.65 17.21 17.39
C GLN A 477 -11.73 18.70 17.04
N ASN A 478 -10.92 19.55 17.70
CA ASN A 478 -10.89 20.98 17.39
C ASN A 478 -10.26 21.25 16.02
N ARG A 479 -9.17 20.54 15.69
CA ARG A 479 -8.50 20.65 14.38
C ARG A 479 -9.41 20.24 13.21
N LEU A 480 -10.30 19.26 13.43
CA LEU A 480 -11.29 18.82 12.44
C LEU A 480 -12.51 19.74 12.31
N ARG A 481 -12.76 20.61 13.29
CA ARG A 481 -13.97 21.44 13.34
C ARG A 481 -14.18 22.26 12.06
N TYR A 482 -13.15 22.98 11.60
CA TYR A 482 -13.29 23.82 10.40
C TYR A 482 -13.45 23.01 9.10
N PRO A 483 -12.63 21.97 8.82
CA PRO A 483 -12.87 21.06 7.70
C PRO A 483 -14.30 20.47 7.67
N LEU A 484 -14.83 20.05 8.83
CA LEU A 484 -16.19 19.52 8.94
C LEU A 484 -17.26 20.61 8.73
N GLU A 485 -17.08 21.81 9.29
CA GLU A 485 -17.98 22.96 9.03
C GLU A 485 -18.06 23.31 7.53
N VAL A 486 -16.95 23.19 6.80
CA VAL A 486 -16.93 23.37 5.33
C VAL A 486 -17.64 22.23 4.62
N PHE A 487 -17.38 20.99 5.01
CA PHE A 487 -18.02 19.82 4.43
C PHE A 487 -19.54 19.83 4.62
N ASP A 488 -20.02 20.13 5.83
CA ASP A 488 -21.45 20.22 6.15
C ASP A 488 -22.14 21.27 5.28
N ALA A 489 -21.54 22.45 5.15
CA ALA A 489 -22.07 23.53 4.32
C ALA A 489 -22.13 23.15 2.83
N ILE A 490 -21.16 22.37 2.33
CA ILE A 490 -21.21 21.82 0.97
C ILE A 490 -22.35 20.80 0.84
N LYS A 491 -22.52 19.89 1.81
CA LYS A 491 -23.58 18.87 1.80
C LYS A 491 -24.99 19.48 1.78
N GLU A 492 -25.19 20.67 2.33
CA GLU A 492 -26.48 21.39 2.24
C GLU A 492 -26.86 21.79 0.82
N VAL A 493 -25.89 21.97 -0.08
CA VAL A 493 -26.11 22.44 -1.47
C VAL A 493 -25.76 21.40 -2.54
N TRP A 494 -25.22 20.24 -2.14
CA TRP A 494 -24.75 19.18 -3.03
C TRP A 494 -25.49 17.86 -2.75
N ASP A 495 -26.24 17.38 -3.73
CA ASP A 495 -27.17 16.25 -3.64
C ASP A 495 -26.64 14.92 -4.25
N ARG A 496 -25.39 14.92 -4.74
CA ARG A 496 -24.72 13.76 -5.34
C ARG A 496 -23.69 13.17 -4.35
N PRO A 497 -23.06 12.03 -4.67
CA PRO A 497 -22.02 11.48 -3.81
C PRO A 497 -20.87 12.45 -3.57
N THR A 498 -20.29 12.38 -2.37
CA THR A 498 -19.11 13.14 -1.98
C THR A 498 -17.97 12.24 -1.54
N SER A 499 -16.75 12.65 -1.84
CA SER A 499 -15.55 12.09 -1.23
C SER A 499 -14.78 13.15 -0.45
N VAL A 500 -13.89 12.70 0.41
CA VAL A 500 -12.87 13.55 1.03
C VAL A 500 -11.50 12.97 0.77
N ARG A 501 -10.57 13.81 0.33
CA ARG A 501 -9.16 13.42 0.21
C ARG A 501 -8.40 13.82 1.46
N ILE A 502 -7.77 12.85 2.13
CA ILE A 502 -7.02 13.09 3.39
C ILE A 502 -5.55 12.68 3.26
N SER A 503 -4.68 13.29 4.07
CA SER A 503 -3.31 12.80 4.30
C SER A 503 -3.32 11.88 5.51
N ALA A 504 -3.03 10.59 5.31
CA ALA A 504 -3.06 9.59 6.39
C ALA A 504 -1.85 9.64 7.33
N THR A 505 -0.79 10.34 6.93
CA THR A 505 0.38 10.63 7.75
C THR A 505 1.04 11.89 7.23
N ASP A 506 1.64 12.68 8.11
CA ASP A 506 2.46 13.84 7.74
C ASP A 506 3.93 13.48 7.49
N TRP A 507 4.33 12.22 7.70
CA TRP A 507 5.72 11.74 7.56
C TRP A 507 6.75 12.54 8.38
N ILE A 508 6.30 13.11 9.51
CA ILE A 508 7.13 13.89 10.43
C ILE A 508 6.67 13.62 11.87
N GLU A 509 7.63 13.65 12.80
CA GLU A 509 7.35 13.50 14.23
C GLU A 509 6.38 14.58 14.72
N GLY A 510 5.42 14.18 15.55
CA GLY A 510 4.38 15.07 16.09
C GLY A 510 3.27 15.42 15.10
N GLY A 511 3.31 14.92 13.86
CA GLY A 511 2.26 15.09 12.86
C GLY A 511 1.12 14.08 12.98
N ILE A 512 0.21 14.10 11.99
CA ILE A 512 -0.85 13.10 11.83
C ILE A 512 -0.23 11.71 11.65
N THR A 513 -0.81 10.73 12.33
CA THR A 513 -0.47 9.30 12.23
C THR A 513 -1.58 8.52 11.52
N ALA A 514 -1.29 7.26 11.15
CA ALA A 514 -2.29 6.37 10.54
C ALA A 514 -3.54 6.19 11.43
N ASN A 515 -3.36 6.11 12.76
CA ASN A 515 -4.48 5.99 13.69
C ASN A 515 -5.31 7.28 13.76
N ASP A 516 -4.66 8.45 13.68
CA ASP A 516 -5.39 9.72 13.56
C ASP A 516 -6.19 9.75 12.26
N ALA A 517 -5.65 9.24 11.15
CA ALA A 517 -6.34 9.17 9.87
C ALA A 517 -7.62 8.33 9.92
N VAL A 518 -7.62 7.22 10.67
CA VAL A 518 -8.84 6.43 10.94
C VAL A 518 -9.89 7.28 11.66
N GLN A 519 -9.48 8.07 12.67
CA GLN A 519 -10.40 8.97 13.38
C GLN A 519 -10.91 10.11 12.49
N VAL A 520 -10.05 10.67 11.65
CA VAL A 520 -10.42 11.68 10.64
C VAL A 520 -11.46 11.10 9.68
N ALA A 521 -11.21 9.91 9.14
CA ALA A 521 -12.15 9.23 8.24
C ALA A 521 -13.50 8.95 8.93
N ARG A 522 -13.49 8.45 10.17
CA ARG A 522 -14.71 8.25 10.97
C ARG A 522 -15.52 9.54 11.14
N ALA A 523 -14.85 10.66 11.44
CA ALA A 523 -15.52 11.94 11.59
C ALA A 523 -16.21 12.38 10.29
N PHE A 524 -15.56 12.26 9.12
CA PHE A 524 -16.22 12.57 7.85
C PHE A 524 -17.37 11.60 7.51
N VAL A 525 -17.26 10.32 7.88
CA VAL A 525 -18.34 9.34 7.73
C VAL A 525 -19.54 9.68 8.59
N GLU A 526 -19.33 10.09 9.85
CA GLU A 526 -20.40 10.57 10.74
C GLU A 526 -21.13 11.79 10.17
N HIS A 527 -20.44 12.61 9.37
CA HIS A 527 -21.00 13.76 8.65
C HIS A 527 -21.57 13.41 7.26
N GLY A 528 -21.53 12.14 6.84
CA GLY A 528 -22.17 11.65 5.62
C GLY A 528 -21.34 11.74 4.35
N VAL A 529 -20.02 11.56 4.43
CA VAL A 529 -19.16 11.30 3.25
C VAL A 529 -19.39 9.90 2.70
N ASP A 530 -19.41 9.76 1.37
CA ASP A 530 -19.63 8.48 0.70
C ASP A 530 -18.31 7.70 0.49
N ALA A 531 -17.19 8.40 0.29
CA ALA A 531 -15.87 7.79 0.11
C ALA A 531 -14.70 8.59 0.70
N VAL A 532 -13.60 7.90 0.99
CA VAL A 532 -12.34 8.52 1.42
C VAL A 532 -11.22 8.20 0.42
N ASP A 533 -10.61 9.24 -0.16
CA ASP A 533 -9.37 9.13 -0.96
C ASP A 533 -8.14 9.31 -0.06
N VAL A 534 -7.32 8.27 0.02
CA VAL A 534 -6.27 8.14 1.04
C VAL A 534 -4.90 8.42 0.44
N SER A 535 -4.42 9.65 0.66
CA SER A 535 -3.08 10.11 0.30
C SER A 535 -2.20 10.31 1.55
N THR A 536 -1.05 10.95 1.41
CA THR A 536 -0.13 11.25 2.53
C THR A 536 0.65 12.55 2.31
N GLY A 537 1.18 13.11 3.41
CA GLY A 537 2.25 14.10 3.40
C GLY A 537 1.90 15.48 2.85
N GLN A 538 2.97 16.14 2.42
CA GLN A 538 3.11 17.50 1.92
C GLN A 538 2.68 18.62 2.87
N VAL A 539 2.57 18.34 4.16
CA VAL A 539 2.25 19.36 5.17
C VAL A 539 3.47 20.22 5.50
N ALA A 540 4.67 19.65 5.52
CA ALA A 540 5.92 20.36 5.79
C ALA A 540 7.06 19.85 4.91
N LYS A 541 7.96 20.73 4.49
CA LYS A 541 9.08 20.36 3.58
C LYS A 541 10.08 19.36 4.19
N ALA A 542 10.14 19.27 5.52
CA ALA A 542 11.05 18.39 6.26
C ALA A 542 10.56 16.93 6.38
N GLU A 543 9.40 16.61 5.81
CA GLU A 543 8.84 15.26 5.81
C GLU A 543 9.77 14.21 5.18
N ARG A 544 9.62 12.95 5.61
CA ARG A 544 10.42 11.82 5.09
C ARG A 544 9.53 10.65 4.63
N PRO A 545 8.89 10.74 3.45
CA PRO A 545 8.01 9.69 2.97
C PRO A 545 8.76 8.40 2.63
N ALA A 546 8.21 7.27 3.05
CA ALA A 546 8.74 5.94 2.72
C ALA A 546 8.25 5.47 1.34
N TYR A 547 8.76 6.07 0.27
CA TYR A 547 8.34 5.76 -1.10
C TYR A 547 8.57 4.30 -1.51
N GLY A 548 7.64 3.77 -2.31
CA GLY A 548 7.68 2.41 -2.85
C GLY A 548 6.44 2.10 -3.67
N ARG A 549 6.35 0.88 -4.20
CA ARG A 549 5.14 0.40 -4.90
C ARG A 549 3.95 0.43 -3.95
N SER A 550 2.88 1.13 -4.35
CA SER A 550 1.62 1.17 -3.59
C SER A 550 1.82 1.56 -2.12
N TYR A 551 2.70 2.54 -1.86
CA TYR A 551 3.21 2.85 -0.51
C TYR A 551 2.15 3.43 0.43
N GLN A 552 1.06 3.99 -0.09
CA GLN A 552 -0.04 4.52 0.72
C GLN A 552 -1.18 3.51 0.91
N THR A 553 -1.19 2.41 0.16
CA THR A 553 -2.22 1.37 0.26
C THR A 553 -2.41 0.83 1.68
N PRO A 554 -1.38 0.67 2.54
CA PRO A 554 -1.61 0.27 3.95
C PRO A 554 -2.56 1.18 4.71
N TYR A 555 -2.53 2.48 4.45
CA TYR A 555 -3.43 3.42 5.12
C TYR A 555 -4.86 3.30 4.59
N ALA A 556 -5.01 3.10 3.27
CA ALA A 556 -6.29 2.81 2.65
C ALA A 556 -6.90 1.51 3.20
N ASP A 557 -6.08 0.47 3.31
CA ASP A 557 -6.42 -0.84 3.86
C ASP A 557 -6.92 -0.73 5.30
N GLN A 558 -6.17 -0.01 6.15
CA GLN A 558 -6.57 0.22 7.54
C GLN A 558 -7.90 0.96 7.63
N ILE A 559 -8.08 2.08 6.91
CA ILE A 559 -9.32 2.86 6.95
C ILE A 559 -10.49 2.02 6.45
N ARG A 560 -10.33 1.26 5.37
CA ARG A 560 -11.39 0.44 4.80
C ARG A 560 -11.89 -0.60 5.81
N ASN A 561 -10.97 -1.32 6.44
CA ASN A 561 -11.33 -2.42 7.34
C ASN A 561 -11.73 -1.95 8.75
N GLU A 562 -11.28 -0.77 9.21
CA GLU A 562 -11.64 -0.24 10.54
C GLU A 562 -12.83 0.73 10.54
N VAL A 563 -13.18 1.34 9.40
CA VAL A 563 -14.25 2.35 9.30
C VAL A 563 -15.47 1.84 8.52
N GLY A 564 -15.27 0.95 7.53
CA GLY A 564 -16.38 0.41 6.74
C GLY A 564 -16.97 1.40 5.72
N VAL A 565 -16.20 2.39 5.27
CA VAL A 565 -16.56 3.33 4.19
C VAL A 565 -15.91 2.90 2.86
N ALA A 566 -16.46 3.34 1.73
CA ALA A 566 -15.79 3.17 0.45
C ALA A 566 -14.42 3.88 0.46
N VAL A 567 -13.37 3.18 0.05
CA VAL A 567 -12.01 3.73 0.04
C VAL A 567 -11.42 3.75 -1.36
N ILE A 568 -10.83 4.89 -1.72
CA ILE A 568 -10.03 5.07 -2.92
C ILE A 568 -8.54 5.00 -2.51
N ALA A 569 -7.81 4.03 -3.04
CA ALA A 569 -6.37 3.93 -2.84
C ALA A 569 -5.61 4.68 -3.95
N VAL A 570 -4.57 5.43 -3.57
CA VAL A 570 -3.68 6.14 -4.48
C VAL A 570 -2.22 5.98 -4.03
N GLY A 571 -1.25 6.33 -4.88
CA GLY A 571 0.17 6.42 -4.50
C GLY A 571 1.02 5.29 -5.07
N ALA A 572 1.61 5.55 -6.24
CA ALA A 572 2.46 4.59 -6.97
C ALA A 572 1.78 3.25 -7.29
N ILE A 573 0.47 3.30 -7.55
CA ILE A 573 -0.30 2.25 -8.26
C ILE A 573 -0.10 2.52 -9.76
N SER A 574 0.47 1.56 -10.49
CA SER A 574 0.89 1.80 -11.89
C SER A 574 0.55 0.68 -12.87
N SER A 575 0.19 -0.51 -12.38
CA SER A 575 -0.16 -1.67 -13.21
C SER A 575 -1.60 -2.14 -12.95
N TYR A 576 -2.22 -2.80 -13.92
CA TYR A 576 -3.53 -3.43 -13.69
C TYR A 576 -3.46 -4.53 -12.63
N ASP A 577 -2.32 -5.22 -12.52
CA ASP A 577 -2.05 -6.22 -11.50
C ASP A 577 -2.01 -5.62 -10.09
N ASP A 578 -1.52 -4.38 -9.93
CA ASP A 578 -1.69 -3.63 -8.68
C ASP A 578 -3.18 -3.48 -8.32
N VAL A 579 -3.99 -3.02 -9.28
CA VAL A 579 -5.41 -2.74 -9.06
C VAL A 579 -6.16 -4.01 -8.69
N ASN A 580 -6.03 -5.08 -9.49
CA ASN A 580 -6.69 -6.35 -9.23
C ASN A 580 -6.28 -6.92 -7.86
N SER A 581 -4.99 -6.85 -7.52
CA SER A 581 -4.49 -7.33 -6.23
C SER A 581 -5.06 -6.52 -5.05
N ILE A 582 -5.12 -5.19 -5.17
CA ILE A 582 -5.63 -4.30 -4.12
C ILE A 582 -7.12 -4.54 -3.87
N VAL A 583 -7.91 -4.59 -4.96
CA VAL A 583 -9.37 -4.74 -4.88
C VAL A 583 -9.75 -6.13 -4.36
N LEU A 584 -9.18 -7.20 -4.90
CA LEU A 584 -9.49 -8.57 -4.45
C LEU A 584 -9.08 -8.83 -3.01
N ALA A 585 -7.93 -8.28 -2.58
CA ALA A 585 -7.49 -8.43 -1.19
C ALA A 585 -8.35 -7.64 -0.18
N GLY A 586 -9.29 -6.82 -0.65
CA GLY A 586 -10.14 -6.00 0.20
C GLY A 586 -9.42 -4.81 0.83
N ARG A 587 -8.39 -4.27 0.16
CA ARG A 587 -7.60 -3.13 0.66
C ARG A 587 -8.14 -1.77 0.22
N ALA A 588 -8.91 -1.74 -0.85
CA ALA A 588 -9.62 -0.56 -1.36
C ALA A 588 -10.80 -1.02 -2.22
N ASP A 589 -11.78 -0.14 -2.42
CA ASP A 589 -12.91 -0.41 -3.33
C ASP A 589 -12.67 0.16 -4.72
N LEU A 590 -11.87 1.24 -4.81
CA LEU A 590 -11.47 1.94 -6.03
C LEU A 590 -9.96 2.24 -6.01
N CYS A 591 -9.35 2.38 -7.19
CA CYS A 591 -7.93 2.76 -7.32
C CYS A 591 -7.79 4.02 -8.16
N ALA A 592 -7.20 5.06 -7.57
CA ALA A 592 -6.83 6.29 -8.25
C ALA A 592 -5.41 6.21 -8.83
N ILE A 593 -5.31 6.52 -10.12
CA ILE A 593 -4.09 6.41 -10.91
C ILE A 593 -3.79 7.77 -11.54
N GLY A 594 -2.56 8.26 -11.34
CA GLY A 594 -2.13 9.57 -11.82
C GLY A 594 -1.14 9.48 -12.98
N ARG A 595 0.15 9.41 -12.65
CA ARG A 595 1.26 9.45 -13.62
C ARG A 595 1.17 8.40 -14.74
N ALA A 596 0.63 7.21 -14.48
CA ALA A 596 0.45 6.19 -15.53
C ALA A 596 -0.54 6.67 -16.59
N HIS A 597 -1.64 7.34 -16.20
CA HIS A 597 -2.53 8.00 -17.15
C HIS A 597 -1.85 9.16 -17.87
N LEU A 598 -0.97 9.95 -17.23
CA LEU A 598 -0.22 11.00 -17.93
C LEU A 598 0.66 10.43 -19.05
N TYR A 599 1.32 9.30 -18.78
CA TYR A 599 2.12 8.58 -19.77
C TYR A 599 1.26 7.97 -20.88
N ASP A 600 0.11 7.41 -20.51
CA ASP A 600 -0.81 6.74 -21.41
C ASP A 600 -2.27 7.15 -21.13
N PRO A 601 -2.87 8.05 -21.93
CA PRO A 601 -4.26 8.46 -21.72
C PRO A 601 -5.26 7.32 -21.87
N GLN A 602 -4.93 6.26 -22.61
CA GLN A 602 -5.78 5.10 -22.86
C GLN A 602 -5.43 3.91 -21.95
N TRP A 603 -4.69 4.16 -20.86
CA TRP A 603 -4.17 3.15 -19.95
C TRP A 603 -5.22 2.10 -19.53
N THR A 604 -6.46 2.51 -19.24
CA THR A 604 -7.52 1.58 -18.81
C THR A 604 -7.97 0.65 -19.95
N LEU A 605 -8.09 1.17 -21.18
CA LEU A 605 -8.39 0.35 -22.36
C LEU A 605 -7.22 -0.57 -22.74
N HIS A 606 -5.97 -0.10 -22.62
CA HIS A 606 -4.79 -0.95 -22.82
C HIS A 606 -4.69 -2.04 -21.75
N ALA A 607 -4.95 -1.73 -20.48
CA ALA A 607 -5.05 -2.71 -19.41
C ALA A 607 -6.15 -3.76 -19.68
N ALA A 608 -7.27 -3.37 -20.30
CA ALA A 608 -8.30 -4.31 -20.73
C ALA A 608 -7.76 -5.25 -21.82
N ALA A 609 -7.11 -4.70 -22.85
CA ALA A 609 -6.54 -5.47 -23.94
C ALA A 609 -5.42 -6.43 -23.47
N GLU A 610 -4.59 -6.01 -22.52
CA GLU A 610 -3.53 -6.84 -21.93
C GLU A 610 -4.06 -7.99 -21.06
N GLN A 611 -5.30 -7.87 -20.58
CA GLN A 611 -6.00 -8.91 -19.83
C GLN A 611 -7.03 -9.67 -20.68
N ASP A 612 -6.99 -9.49 -22.01
CA ASP A 612 -7.94 -10.06 -22.98
C ASP A 612 -9.42 -9.75 -22.65
N TYR A 613 -9.69 -8.62 -22.00
CA TYR A 613 -11.03 -8.17 -21.63
C TYR A 613 -11.62 -7.22 -22.68
N ALA A 614 -12.80 -7.58 -23.19
CA ALA A 614 -13.55 -6.79 -24.19
C ALA A 614 -15.01 -6.53 -23.76
N GLY A 615 -15.28 -6.55 -22.45
CA GLY A 615 -16.63 -6.38 -21.91
C GLY A 615 -17.10 -4.92 -21.75
N PRO A 616 -18.34 -4.71 -21.27
CA PRO A 616 -18.98 -3.39 -21.24
C PRO A 616 -18.32 -2.38 -20.28
N ALA A 617 -17.40 -2.83 -19.43
CA ALA A 617 -16.64 -1.96 -18.52
C ALA A 617 -15.39 -1.32 -19.17
N ALA A 618 -15.07 -1.67 -20.42
CA ALA A 618 -13.92 -1.18 -21.19
C ALA A 618 -14.29 -1.00 -22.67
N VAL A 619 -15.34 -0.21 -22.93
CA VAL A 619 -15.82 0.02 -24.30
C VAL A 619 -14.89 0.97 -25.03
N TRP A 620 -14.28 0.47 -26.11
CA TRP A 620 -13.52 1.29 -27.04
C TRP A 620 -14.49 2.18 -27.86
N PRO A 621 -14.25 3.49 -27.96
CA PRO A 621 -14.98 4.35 -28.89
C PRO A 621 -14.95 3.76 -30.31
N ASP A 622 -16.05 3.88 -31.06
CA ASP A 622 -16.15 3.31 -32.41
C ASP A 622 -14.96 3.67 -33.33
N PRO A 623 -14.48 4.94 -33.36
CA PRO A 623 -13.30 5.30 -34.15
C PRO A 623 -11.99 4.62 -33.69
N TYR A 624 -11.90 4.15 -32.44
CA TYR A 624 -10.69 3.54 -31.88
C TYR A 624 -10.67 2.01 -31.95
N LYS A 625 -11.79 1.37 -32.35
CA LYS A 625 -11.91 -0.10 -32.37
C LYS A 625 -10.80 -0.80 -33.15
N ALA A 626 -10.27 -0.20 -34.21
CA ALA A 626 -9.16 -0.77 -34.97
C ALA A 626 -7.84 -0.86 -34.18
N GLY A 627 -7.71 -0.09 -33.09
CA GLY A 627 -6.57 -0.09 -32.18
C GLY A 627 -6.75 -0.93 -30.91
N ASN A 628 -7.83 -1.73 -30.80
CA ASN A 628 -8.18 -2.46 -29.57
C ASN A 628 -7.29 -3.67 -29.23
N ARG A 629 -6.14 -3.79 -29.89
CA ARG A 629 -5.15 -4.84 -29.68
C ARG A 629 -3.77 -4.20 -29.71
N ARG A 630 -2.86 -4.77 -28.92
CA ARG A 630 -1.47 -4.31 -28.89
C ARG A 630 -0.87 -4.36 -30.31
N PRO A 631 -0.34 -3.25 -30.83
CA PRO A 631 0.34 -3.25 -32.12
C PRO A 631 1.52 -4.23 -32.11
N GLN A 632 1.68 -5.00 -33.18
CA GLN A 632 2.86 -5.83 -33.37
C GLN A 632 4.06 -4.94 -33.70
N ALA A 633 4.80 -4.50 -32.69
CA ALA A 633 6.14 -3.97 -32.89
C ALA A 633 7.08 -5.14 -33.29
N GLY A 634 7.83 -4.99 -34.38
CA GLY A 634 8.67 -6.07 -34.92
C GLY A 634 9.62 -6.67 -33.88
N ARG A 635 9.76 -8.01 -33.91
CA ARG A 635 10.58 -8.88 -33.04
C ARG A 635 10.43 -8.62 -31.53
N THR A 636 9.34 -9.11 -30.96
CA THR A 636 9.19 -9.26 -29.49
C THR A 636 9.43 -10.68 -28.97
N ASP A 637 9.56 -11.66 -29.86
CA ASP A 637 10.02 -12.99 -29.48
C ASP A 637 11.51 -13.13 -29.80
N GLY A 638 12.36 -12.97 -28.77
CA GLY A 638 13.61 -13.71 -28.76
C GLY A 638 13.32 -15.19 -29.02
N PRO A 639 14.26 -15.98 -29.58
CA PRO A 639 14.00 -17.40 -29.85
C PRO A 639 13.42 -18.05 -28.59
N LYS A 640 12.25 -18.70 -28.72
CA LYS A 640 11.63 -19.46 -27.63
C LYS A 640 12.73 -20.27 -26.92
N PRO A 641 12.75 -20.31 -25.57
CA PRO A 641 13.75 -21.07 -24.86
C PRO A 641 13.85 -22.47 -25.47
N ARG A 642 15.05 -22.88 -25.91
CA ARG A 642 15.28 -24.21 -26.52
C ARG A 642 14.93 -25.37 -25.58
N LEU A 643 14.78 -25.08 -24.29
CA LEU A 643 14.43 -26.02 -23.24
C LEU A 643 13.16 -25.52 -22.53
N GLN A 644 12.05 -26.22 -22.73
CA GLN A 644 10.91 -26.17 -21.82
C GLN A 644 11.25 -27.02 -20.59
N LEU A 645 11.45 -26.38 -19.44
CA LEU A 645 11.63 -27.08 -18.15
C LEU A 645 10.34 -27.77 -17.68
N ILE A 646 9.20 -27.45 -18.31
CA ILE A 646 7.89 -28.03 -18.03
C ILE A 646 7.45 -28.82 -19.27
N ARG A 647 7.25 -30.13 -19.12
CA ARG A 647 6.74 -30.99 -20.20
C ARG A 647 5.29 -30.61 -20.52
N GLU A 648 5.00 -30.23 -21.76
CA GLU A 648 3.62 -30.11 -22.24
C GLU A 648 2.89 -31.46 -22.15
N GLY A 649 1.65 -31.46 -21.66
CA GLY A 649 0.78 -32.66 -21.60
C GLY A 649 0.43 -33.17 -20.20
N VAL A 650 1.06 -32.67 -19.14
CA VAL A 650 0.57 -32.88 -17.76
C VAL A 650 -0.42 -31.76 -17.45
N ALA A 651 -1.64 -32.09 -17.03
CA ALA A 651 -2.60 -31.08 -16.59
C ALA A 651 -1.94 -30.22 -15.50
N PRO A 652 -1.75 -28.89 -15.71
CA PRO A 652 -0.92 -28.07 -14.84
C PRO A 652 -1.47 -27.99 -13.42
N THR A 653 -2.76 -28.25 -13.22
CA THR A 653 -3.40 -28.30 -11.92
C THR A 653 -4.38 -29.46 -11.79
N ARG A 654 -4.08 -30.32 -10.81
CA ARG A 654 -4.99 -31.09 -9.96
C ARG A 654 -4.17 -31.38 -8.72
N HIS A 655 -4.21 -30.45 -7.76
CA HIS A 655 -3.31 -30.33 -6.61
C HIS A 655 -2.74 -31.66 -6.10
N THR A 656 -1.46 -31.94 -6.42
CA THR A 656 -0.74 -33.05 -5.79
C THR A 656 -0.36 -32.60 -4.38
N ARG A 657 -1.26 -32.82 -3.42
CA ARG A 657 -0.98 -32.51 -2.01
C ARG A 657 0.01 -33.55 -1.48
N TYR A 658 1.14 -33.10 -0.94
CA TYR A 658 2.01 -33.99 -0.18
C TYR A 658 1.18 -34.59 0.96
N ARG A 659 1.14 -35.92 1.05
CA ARG A 659 0.51 -36.61 2.17
C ARG A 659 1.64 -37.14 3.05
N PRO A 660 1.81 -36.62 4.27
CA PRO A 660 2.64 -37.27 5.27
C PRO A 660 2.24 -38.74 5.34
N ARG A 661 3.21 -39.66 5.32
CA ARG A 661 2.93 -41.10 5.16
C ARG A 661 2.01 -41.61 6.29
N ASP A 662 0.97 -42.35 5.91
CA ASP A 662 0.28 -43.28 6.80
C ASP A 662 1.16 -44.56 6.92
N ASP A 663 1.79 -44.76 8.09
CA ASP A 663 2.43 -45.97 8.63
C ASP A 663 3.76 -46.50 7.98
N PRO A 664 4.82 -46.87 8.75
CA PRO A 664 6.10 -47.40 8.24
C PRO A 664 6.08 -48.89 7.82
N GLY A 665 4.91 -49.48 7.57
CA GLY A 665 4.69 -50.93 7.72
C GLY A 665 4.78 -51.85 6.50
N GLU A 666 4.94 -51.36 5.26
CA GLU A 666 5.04 -52.26 4.10
C GLU A 666 6.31 -52.02 3.27
N GLY A 667 7.16 -53.05 3.29
CA GLY A 667 8.49 -53.07 2.70
C GLY A 667 8.49 -52.72 1.21
N ARG A 668 9.30 -51.73 0.86
CA ARG A 668 9.88 -51.59 -0.47
C ARG A 668 11.36 -51.90 -0.40
N SER A 669 11.79 -52.79 -1.29
CA SER A 669 13.17 -53.24 -1.46
C SER A 669 14.12 -52.06 -1.72
N PRO A 670 15.36 -52.09 -1.21
CA PRO A 670 16.35 -51.04 -1.45
C PRO A 670 16.83 -51.10 -2.91
N GLY A 671 16.15 -50.39 -3.80
CA GLY A 671 16.46 -50.37 -5.23
C GLY A 671 15.83 -49.23 -6.03
N ASP A 672 14.77 -48.59 -5.54
CA ASP A 672 14.03 -47.57 -6.31
C ASP A 672 14.35 -46.10 -5.94
N ASP A 673 15.23 -45.85 -4.95
CA ASP A 673 15.48 -44.51 -4.39
C ASP A 673 16.42 -43.59 -5.22
N LEU A 674 16.66 -43.90 -6.49
CA LEU A 674 17.55 -43.09 -7.34
C LEU A 674 16.91 -42.47 -8.60
N ALA A 675 15.60 -42.61 -8.82
CA ALA A 675 15.00 -42.20 -10.09
C ALA A 675 14.13 -40.92 -10.07
N ASN A 676 13.73 -40.35 -8.92
CA ASN A 676 12.76 -39.24 -8.92
C ASN A 676 12.96 -38.19 -7.81
N SER A 677 14.20 -37.79 -7.52
CA SER A 677 14.47 -36.57 -6.76
C SER A 677 15.02 -35.50 -7.71
N PRO A 678 14.36 -34.35 -7.92
CA PRO A 678 14.98 -33.22 -8.58
C PRO A 678 15.94 -32.57 -7.56
N VAL A 679 17.08 -33.23 -7.37
CA VAL A 679 18.25 -32.61 -6.76
C VAL A 679 18.74 -31.58 -7.77
N LEU A 680 18.60 -30.30 -7.39
CA LEU A 680 19.27 -29.18 -8.02
C LEU A 680 20.77 -29.49 -8.17
N ARG A 681 21.20 -29.66 -9.42
CA ARG A 681 22.54 -29.31 -9.88
C ARG A 681 22.43 -28.10 -10.77
#